data_AF-A0A1R3IJ04-F1
#
_entry.id   AF-A0A1R3IJ04-F1
#
_cell.length_a   1.000
_cell.length_b   1.000
_cell.length_c   1.000
_cell.angle_alpha   90.00
_cell.angle_beta   90.00
_cell.angle_gamma   90.00
#
_symmetry.space_group_name_H-M   'P 1'
#
loop_
_entity.id
_entity.type
_entity.pdbx_description
1 polymer ?
#
loop_
_entity_poly.entity_id
_entity_poly.type
_entity_poly.pdbx_seq_one_letter_code
_entity_poly.pdbx_strand_id
1 'polypeptide(L)'
;MGVPRAMEALRGRAEVIRESLQKSQNITENMVSILGSFDHRLSALETAMRPTQIRTHSIRRAHENIDKTLKAAETILGQFDLIRKAEAKILRGPHEDLESYLEAIDMLRSNLQFFSENKSFKSTDSVVNHTNNVLAKAISKLEDEFRNLLELHSKPVEPDRLFDGLPNNLRPSATSPGRGDPGSKSHAENQKNIENAVYTPPTLIQPRVLPLLHALAKQMVLAGHQQQLFRIYRDTRASVLEQSLKKLGVERLSKDDIQKMQWEVLEAKIGNWIHYMRIAVKLLFAGEKKICDQILDGIDSLRDQCFSEVTANSVAVLLSFGEAIAKSKRSPEKLFVILDMYEIMRELQSEIEYLFGTKCCLEMRESAQSLTKRLAQTAQETFVDFEEEVEKDATKTAVVDGTVHPLTSYVINYVKFLFDYQSTLKQLFQEFDDSDPDEQLTTITTRIMQALQNNLDGKSKQYKDPALTQLFLMNNIHYIVRSVRRSEAKDLLGDDWILQCLTVQGNTGGGGGLLGGDSGGSGLSRAMVKDRFKSFNVQFEEIHLRQSQWTIPDSELRESLRLAVAEVLLPAFRSFLKRFGPMIENGKNPGKYIRFRPEDLERMLSEFFEGKLMASEEPEEYSSILQLVLTVLGTVTAMIILIVGITMASKYGPQPQHQPLIIKIHAFSVSGLNVSNLLMATNWDITLLFANQNSELEVAIDRFRSLLYYNYSSNYDPISCAVTKAIHLGPKKQRVVQMKFNSTQCGEEQPFLDEKVLEGIKEDEIKGEMSFGIGMKLMVSYRTGILGWDYELKPDCPKVHIGIESGTGNGVVIFDQPKVCLVPLRD
;
A
#
# COMPACT_ATOMS: atom_id res chain seq x y z
N MET A 1 -105.89 -97.21 -91.64
CA MET A 1 -105.52 -97.16 -90.20
C MET A 1 -104.00 -97.14 -90.09
N GLY A 2 -103.39 -96.07 -89.56
CA GLY A 2 -101.92 -95.86 -89.56
C GLY A 2 -101.37 -95.28 -88.26
N VAL A 3 -101.97 -95.61 -87.12
CA VAL A 3 -101.60 -95.12 -85.78
C VAL A 3 -100.50 -95.94 -85.04
N PRO A 4 -100.08 -97.18 -85.44
CA PRO A 4 -99.03 -97.89 -84.69
C PRO A 4 -97.62 -97.28 -84.80
N ARG A 5 -97.27 -96.61 -85.92
CA ARG A 5 -95.88 -96.17 -86.18
C ARG A 5 -95.40 -94.97 -85.33
N ALA A 6 -96.30 -94.11 -84.87
CA ALA A 6 -95.92 -92.96 -84.04
C ALA A 6 -95.55 -93.37 -82.60
N MET A 7 -96.17 -94.43 -82.09
CA MET A 7 -95.95 -94.93 -80.73
C MET A 7 -94.59 -95.64 -80.60
N GLU A 8 -94.15 -96.35 -81.65
CA GLU A 8 -92.83 -96.99 -81.71
C GLU A 8 -91.69 -95.94 -81.76
N ALA A 9 -91.86 -94.88 -82.55
CA ALA A 9 -90.88 -93.79 -82.67
C ALA A 9 -90.75 -92.96 -81.38
N LEU A 10 -91.86 -92.75 -80.67
CA LEU A 10 -91.87 -92.14 -79.34
C LEU A 10 -91.17 -93.04 -78.30
N ARG A 11 -91.37 -94.36 -78.37
CA ARG A 11 -90.71 -95.32 -77.47
C ARG A 11 -89.19 -95.38 -77.69
N GLY A 12 -88.75 -95.37 -78.95
CA GLY A 12 -87.32 -95.32 -79.29
C GLY A 12 -86.65 -94.00 -78.88
N ARG A 13 -87.31 -92.85 -79.08
CA ARG A 13 -86.81 -91.55 -78.59
C ARG A 13 -86.82 -91.46 -77.06
N ALA A 14 -87.83 -92.02 -76.40
CA ALA A 14 -87.88 -92.09 -74.95
C ALA A 14 -86.75 -92.95 -74.38
N GLU A 15 -86.39 -94.08 -75.00
CA GLU A 15 -85.23 -94.88 -74.57
C GLU A 15 -83.89 -94.19 -74.81
N VAL A 16 -83.70 -93.51 -75.94
CA VAL A 16 -82.47 -92.72 -76.19
C VAL A 16 -82.36 -91.54 -75.22
N ILE A 17 -83.46 -90.86 -74.91
CA ILE A 17 -83.49 -89.82 -73.87
C ILE A 17 -83.21 -90.45 -72.51
N ARG A 18 -83.75 -91.62 -72.20
CA ARG A 18 -83.49 -92.33 -70.94
C ARG A 18 -82.01 -92.72 -70.81
N GLU A 19 -81.39 -93.26 -71.86
CA GLU A 19 -79.95 -93.55 -71.89
C GLU A 19 -79.10 -92.29 -71.79
N SER A 20 -79.46 -91.21 -72.49
CA SER A 20 -78.74 -89.93 -72.43
C SER A 20 -78.89 -89.27 -71.06
N LEU A 21 -80.05 -89.39 -70.43
CA LEU A 21 -80.30 -88.90 -69.07
C LEU A 21 -79.51 -89.75 -68.07
N GLN A 22 -79.46 -91.07 -68.24
CA GLN A 22 -78.71 -91.98 -67.39
C GLN A 22 -77.19 -91.77 -67.52
N LYS A 23 -76.68 -91.49 -68.73
CA LYS A 23 -75.29 -91.04 -68.94
C LYS A 23 -75.02 -89.67 -68.33
N SER A 24 -75.91 -88.69 -68.52
CA SER A 24 -75.75 -87.37 -67.93
C SER A 24 -75.80 -87.42 -66.40
N GLN A 25 -76.66 -88.27 -65.84
CA GLN A 25 -76.77 -88.50 -64.40
C GLN A 25 -75.49 -89.16 -63.86
N ASN A 26 -74.93 -90.14 -64.57
CA ASN A 26 -73.65 -90.75 -64.21
C ASN A 26 -72.47 -89.75 -64.33
N ILE A 27 -72.47 -88.85 -65.33
CA ILE A 27 -71.46 -87.77 -65.44
C ILE A 27 -71.61 -86.77 -64.29
N THR A 28 -72.84 -86.37 -63.94
CA THR A 28 -73.11 -85.48 -62.81
C THR A 28 -72.71 -86.14 -61.49
N GLU A 29 -73.01 -87.42 -61.29
CA GLU A 29 -72.58 -88.19 -60.12
C GLU A 29 -71.05 -88.29 -60.04
N ASN A 30 -70.37 -88.51 -61.17
CA ASN A 30 -68.91 -88.48 -61.23
C ASN A 30 -68.34 -87.08 -60.94
N MET A 31 -68.95 -86.00 -61.45
CA MET A 31 -68.54 -84.63 -61.12
C MET A 31 -68.77 -84.28 -59.64
N VAL A 32 -69.91 -84.69 -59.07
CA VAL A 32 -70.22 -84.54 -57.64
C VAL A 32 -69.26 -85.37 -56.79
N SER A 33 -68.90 -86.58 -57.24
CA SER A 33 -67.90 -87.42 -56.58
C SER A 33 -66.51 -86.78 -56.62
N ILE A 34 -66.10 -86.23 -57.76
CA ILE A 34 -64.82 -85.52 -57.91
C ILE A 34 -64.79 -84.26 -57.03
N LEU A 35 -65.82 -83.43 -57.08
CA LEU A 35 -65.92 -82.22 -56.25
C LEU A 35 -65.98 -82.56 -54.76
N GLY A 36 -66.75 -83.58 -54.37
CA GLY A 36 -66.78 -84.10 -53.01
C GLY A 36 -65.41 -84.65 -52.58
N SER A 37 -64.65 -85.26 -53.49
CA SER A 37 -63.28 -85.71 -53.21
C SER A 37 -62.29 -84.55 -53.06
N PHE A 38 -62.46 -83.46 -53.82
CA PHE A 38 -61.64 -82.25 -53.67
C PHE A 38 -61.97 -81.52 -52.39
N ASP A 39 -63.25 -81.36 -52.05
CA ASP A 39 -63.70 -80.71 -50.82
C ASP A 39 -63.25 -81.52 -49.59
N HIS A 40 -63.34 -82.85 -49.65
CA HIS A 40 -62.81 -83.70 -48.59
C HIS A 40 -61.28 -83.61 -48.47
N ARG A 41 -60.55 -83.54 -49.59
CA ARG A 41 -59.08 -83.36 -49.59
C ARG A 41 -58.67 -81.97 -49.10
N LEU A 42 -59.38 -80.91 -49.47
CA LEU A 42 -59.16 -79.53 -49.00
C LEU A 42 -59.47 -79.41 -47.52
N SER A 43 -60.60 -79.96 -47.05
CA SER A 43 -60.97 -79.98 -45.64
C SER A 43 -59.97 -80.80 -44.81
N ALA A 44 -59.52 -81.95 -45.31
CA ALA A 44 -58.48 -82.75 -44.65
C ALA A 44 -57.12 -82.02 -44.63
N LEU A 45 -56.75 -81.34 -45.71
CA LEU A 45 -55.53 -80.54 -45.79
C LEU A 45 -55.59 -79.33 -44.85
N GLU A 46 -56.70 -78.59 -44.81
CA GLU A 46 -56.90 -77.46 -43.91
C GLU A 46 -56.87 -77.93 -42.45
N THR A 47 -57.55 -79.04 -42.13
CA THR A 47 -57.53 -79.65 -40.79
C THR A 47 -56.11 -80.11 -40.39
N ALA A 48 -55.32 -80.62 -41.34
CA ALA A 48 -53.93 -81.01 -41.10
C ALA A 48 -52.96 -79.81 -41.02
N MET A 49 -53.20 -78.73 -41.78
CA MET A 49 -52.32 -77.56 -41.87
C MET A 49 -52.61 -76.50 -40.80
N ARG A 50 -53.86 -76.34 -40.35
CA ARG A 50 -54.29 -75.33 -39.37
C ARG A 50 -53.50 -75.39 -38.06
N PRO A 51 -53.24 -76.57 -37.44
CA PRO A 51 -52.38 -76.66 -36.25
C PRO A 51 -50.95 -76.18 -36.54
N THR A 52 -50.40 -76.52 -37.71
CA THR A 52 -49.06 -76.11 -38.14
C THR A 52 -48.98 -74.60 -38.37
N GLN A 53 -50.00 -74.00 -38.99
CA GLN A 53 -50.06 -72.55 -39.22
C GLN A 53 -50.21 -71.75 -37.91
N ILE A 54 -51.06 -72.21 -36.99
CA ILE A 54 -51.19 -71.61 -35.64
C ILE A 54 -49.86 -71.70 -34.89
N ARG A 55 -49.20 -72.87 -34.92
CA ARG A 55 -47.91 -73.09 -34.29
C ARG A 55 -46.79 -72.26 -34.93
N THR A 56 -46.82 -72.10 -36.25
CA THR A 56 -45.84 -71.27 -36.98
C THR A 56 -46.01 -69.79 -36.65
N HIS A 57 -47.26 -69.30 -36.58
CA HIS A 57 -47.55 -67.92 -36.21
C HIS A 57 -47.19 -67.65 -34.73
N SER A 58 -47.46 -68.58 -33.82
CA SER A 58 -47.06 -68.45 -32.42
C SER A 58 -45.55 -68.46 -32.25
N ILE A 59 -44.83 -69.33 -32.97
CA ILE A 59 -43.35 -69.36 -33.00
C ILE A 59 -42.80 -68.05 -33.57
N ARG A 60 -43.34 -67.55 -34.69
CA ARG A 60 -42.89 -66.28 -35.28
C ARG A 60 -43.08 -65.10 -34.33
N ARG A 61 -44.25 -65.02 -33.68
CA ARG A 61 -44.53 -63.98 -32.68
C ARG A 61 -43.62 -64.10 -31.46
N ALA A 62 -43.34 -65.32 -31.01
CA ALA A 62 -42.37 -65.56 -29.95
C ALA A 62 -40.96 -65.11 -30.38
N HIS A 63 -40.53 -65.43 -31.59
CA HIS A 63 -39.23 -65.04 -32.13
C HIS A 63 -39.11 -63.51 -32.27
N GLU A 64 -40.13 -62.85 -32.78
CA GLU A 64 -40.18 -61.38 -32.89
C GLU A 64 -40.16 -60.71 -31.50
N ASN A 65 -40.84 -61.30 -30.51
CA ASN A 65 -40.81 -60.81 -29.13
C ASN A 65 -39.44 -61.04 -28.48
N ILE A 66 -38.81 -62.19 -28.73
CA ILE A 66 -37.44 -62.50 -28.26
C ILE A 66 -36.46 -61.50 -28.87
N ASP A 67 -36.48 -61.27 -30.18
CA ASP A 67 -35.59 -60.33 -30.85
C ASP A 67 -35.77 -58.89 -30.33
N LYS A 68 -37.01 -58.43 -30.13
CA LYS A 68 -37.29 -57.12 -29.54
C LYS A 68 -36.74 -57.01 -28.11
N THR A 69 -36.90 -58.06 -27.32
CA THR A 69 -36.40 -58.10 -25.94
C THR A 69 -34.87 -58.12 -25.91
N LEU A 70 -34.25 -58.84 -26.84
CA LEU A 70 -32.79 -58.93 -26.97
C LEU A 70 -32.19 -57.59 -27.36
N LYS A 71 -32.78 -56.88 -28.34
CA LYS A 71 -32.37 -55.50 -28.71
C LYS A 71 -32.54 -54.50 -27.57
N ALA A 72 -33.61 -54.63 -26.77
CA ALA A 72 -33.81 -53.78 -25.60
C ALA A 72 -32.72 -54.06 -24.53
N ALA A 73 -32.37 -55.32 -24.31
CA ALA A 73 -31.30 -55.71 -23.40
C ALA A 73 -29.92 -55.24 -23.87
N GLU A 74 -29.62 -55.32 -25.17
CA GLU A 74 -28.38 -54.80 -25.76
C GLU A 74 -28.23 -53.29 -25.57
N THR A 75 -29.31 -52.52 -25.76
CA THR A 75 -29.30 -51.07 -25.52
C THR A 75 -28.94 -50.75 -24.07
N ILE A 76 -29.50 -51.50 -23.12
CA ILE A 76 -29.22 -51.30 -21.69
C ILE A 76 -27.77 -51.68 -21.37
N LEU A 77 -27.30 -52.85 -21.82
CA LEU A 77 -25.91 -53.29 -21.62
C LEU A 77 -24.91 -52.29 -22.19
N GLY A 78 -25.23 -51.68 -23.35
CA GLY A 78 -24.42 -50.60 -23.92
C GLY A 78 -24.24 -49.41 -22.96
N GLN A 79 -25.28 -49.01 -22.22
CA GLN A 79 -25.17 -47.93 -21.22
C GLN A 79 -24.27 -48.34 -20.03
N PHE A 80 -24.32 -49.59 -19.59
CA PHE A 80 -23.39 -50.09 -18.56
C PHE A 80 -21.93 -50.03 -19.02
N ASP A 81 -21.66 -50.38 -20.29
CA ASP A 81 -20.32 -50.28 -20.85
C ASP A 81 -19.85 -48.82 -20.95
N LEU A 82 -20.75 -47.87 -21.25
CA LEU A 82 -20.44 -46.44 -21.25
C LEU A 82 -20.09 -45.94 -19.84
N ILE A 83 -20.84 -46.33 -18.80
CA ILE A 83 -20.53 -45.98 -17.42
C ILE A 83 -19.15 -46.52 -17.01
N ARG A 84 -18.83 -47.78 -17.33
CA ARG A 84 -17.51 -48.36 -17.02
C ARG A 84 -16.37 -47.66 -17.74
N LYS A 85 -16.56 -47.28 -19.01
CA LYS A 85 -15.59 -46.50 -19.79
C LYS A 85 -15.37 -45.10 -19.20
N ALA A 86 -16.45 -44.42 -18.79
CA ALA A 86 -16.36 -43.13 -18.11
C ALA A 86 -15.67 -43.25 -16.75
N GLU A 87 -16.03 -44.24 -15.94
CA GLU A 87 -15.45 -44.46 -14.61
C GLU A 87 -13.93 -44.70 -14.68
N ALA A 88 -13.46 -45.46 -15.67
CA ALA A 88 -12.03 -45.66 -15.91
C ALA A 88 -11.29 -44.35 -16.22
N LYS A 89 -11.89 -43.44 -17.00
CA LYS A 89 -11.35 -42.10 -17.27
C LYS A 89 -11.35 -41.23 -16.01
N ILE A 90 -12.40 -41.29 -15.21
CA ILE A 90 -12.55 -40.50 -13.97
C ILE A 90 -11.54 -40.93 -12.90
N LEU A 91 -11.23 -42.22 -12.84
CA LEU A 91 -10.23 -42.76 -11.91
C LEU A 91 -8.82 -42.23 -12.20
N ARG A 92 -8.45 -42.02 -13.47
CA ARG A 92 -7.15 -41.44 -13.87
C ARG A 92 -7.00 -39.97 -13.45
N GLY A 93 -8.11 -39.24 -13.39
CA GLY A 93 -8.13 -37.84 -12.96
C GLY A 93 -7.94 -36.84 -14.11
N PRO A 94 -8.21 -35.54 -13.86
CA PRO A 94 -8.22 -34.51 -14.90
C PRO A 94 -6.83 -34.02 -15.34
N HIS A 95 -5.76 -34.37 -14.61
CA HIS A 95 -4.39 -33.90 -14.87
C HIS A 95 -3.77 -34.43 -16.19
N GLU A 96 -4.14 -35.62 -16.65
CA GLU A 96 -3.56 -36.21 -17.88
C GLU A 96 -4.23 -35.66 -19.16
N ASP A 97 -5.57 -35.60 -19.17
CA ASP A 97 -6.36 -35.16 -20.32
C ASP A 97 -7.70 -34.58 -19.83
N LEU A 98 -7.72 -33.26 -19.69
CA LEU A 98 -8.90 -32.55 -19.21
C LEU A 98 -10.09 -32.70 -20.18
N GLU A 99 -9.84 -32.69 -21.49
CA GLU A 99 -10.91 -32.76 -22.49
C GLU A 99 -11.61 -34.12 -22.45
N SER A 100 -10.84 -35.22 -22.48
CA SER A 100 -11.38 -36.57 -22.30
C SER A 100 -12.08 -36.78 -20.96
N TYR A 101 -11.62 -36.10 -19.91
CA TYR A 101 -12.21 -36.18 -18.57
C TYR A 101 -13.56 -35.45 -18.50
N LEU A 102 -13.66 -34.26 -19.10
CA LEU A 102 -14.92 -33.52 -19.22
C LEU A 102 -15.95 -34.27 -20.06
N GLU A 103 -15.53 -34.86 -21.19
CA GLU A 103 -16.40 -35.74 -21.98
C GLU A 103 -16.93 -36.94 -21.18
N ALA A 104 -16.10 -37.52 -20.30
CA ALA A 104 -16.53 -38.62 -19.45
C ALA A 104 -17.64 -38.20 -18.47
N ILE A 105 -17.56 -36.97 -17.93
CA ILE A 105 -18.57 -36.40 -17.03
C ILE A 105 -19.88 -36.17 -17.79
N ASP A 106 -19.83 -35.58 -18.98
CA ASP A 106 -21.03 -35.36 -19.79
C ASP A 106 -21.66 -36.68 -20.24
N MET A 107 -20.84 -37.70 -20.51
CA MET A 107 -21.31 -39.06 -20.76
C MET A 107 -22.02 -39.67 -19.55
N LEU A 108 -21.50 -39.49 -18.32
CA LEU A 108 -22.20 -39.94 -17.10
C LEU A 108 -23.52 -39.21 -16.88
N ARG A 109 -23.58 -37.90 -17.15
CA ARG A 109 -24.81 -37.10 -17.05
C ARG A 109 -25.87 -37.59 -18.04
N SER A 110 -25.48 -37.85 -19.29
CA SER A 110 -26.39 -38.41 -20.30
C SER A 110 -26.90 -39.80 -19.91
N ASN A 111 -26.03 -40.66 -19.36
CA ASN A 111 -26.42 -41.97 -18.82
C ASN A 111 -27.43 -41.84 -17.68
N LEU A 112 -27.18 -40.93 -16.72
CA LEU A 112 -28.12 -40.64 -15.63
C LEU A 112 -29.48 -40.20 -16.17
N GLN A 113 -29.50 -39.34 -17.18
CA GLN A 113 -30.74 -38.91 -17.83
C GLN A 113 -31.48 -40.11 -18.44
N PHE A 114 -30.81 -40.96 -19.21
CA PHE A 114 -31.40 -42.16 -19.81
C PHE A 114 -32.03 -43.11 -18.77
N PHE A 115 -31.32 -43.37 -17.67
CA PHE A 115 -31.83 -44.22 -16.60
C PHE A 115 -32.94 -43.55 -15.77
N SER A 116 -32.94 -42.22 -15.68
CA SER A 116 -34.01 -41.46 -15.01
C SER A 116 -35.33 -41.46 -15.80
N GLU A 117 -35.25 -41.47 -17.12
CA GLU A 117 -36.39 -41.54 -18.04
C GLU A 117 -36.94 -42.98 -18.13
N ASN A 118 -36.08 -43.99 -18.02
CA ASN A 118 -36.43 -45.42 -18.10
C ASN A 118 -36.47 -46.13 -16.73
N LYS A 119 -37.47 -45.79 -15.89
CA LYS A 119 -37.67 -46.35 -14.53
C LYS A 119 -38.17 -47.81 -14.47
N SER A 120 -38.12 -48.56 -15.56
CA SER A 120 -38.81 -49.85 -15.68
C SER A 120 -38.10 -51.04 -15.01
N PHE A 121 -36.89 -50.87 -14.46
CA PHE A 121 -36.09 -51.98 -13.92
C PHE A 121 -35.62 -51.76 -12.48
N LYS A 122 -35.63 -52.83 -11.65
CA LYS A 122 -35.14 -52.81 -10.26
C LYS A 122 -33.64 -52.50 -10.11
N SER A 123 -32.84 -52.81 -11.14
CA SER A 123 -31.40 -52.52 -11.16
C SER A 123 -31.10 -51.03 -11.42
N THR A 124 -32.06 -50.28 -11.97
CA THR A 124 -31.88 -48.87 -12.33
C THR A 124 -31.54 -48.01 -11.12
N ASP A 125 -32.19 -48.20 -9.97
CA ASP A 125 -31.92 -47.40 -8.76
C ASP A 125 -30.49 -47.58 -8.25
N SER A 126 -29.98 -48.81 -8.24
CA SER A 126 -28.60 -49.11 -7.84
C SER A 126 -27.58 -48.47 -8.79
N VAL A 127 -27.84 -48.52 -10.10
CA VAL A 127 -26.97 -47.94 -11.12
C VAL A 127 -26.99 -46.42 -11.06
N VAL A 128 -28.15 -45.81 -10.88
CA VAL A 128 -28.28 -44.36 -10.70
C VAL A 128 -27.49 -43.93 -9.47
N ASN A 129 -27.59 -44.65 -8.35
CA ASN A 129 -26.80 -44.38 -7.15
C ASN A 129 -25.29 -44.54 -7.37
N HIS A 130 -24.85 -45.60 -8.03
CA HIS A 130 -23.44 -45.79 -8.39
C HIS A 130 -22.93 -44.66 -9.29
N THR A 131 -23.70 -44.33 -10.34
CA THR A 131 -23.34 -43.28 -11.31
C THR A 131 -23.28 -41.91 -10.64
N ASN A 132 -24.21 -41.61 -9.72
CA ASN A 132 -24.17 -40.40 -8.90
C ASN A 132 -22.93 -40.37 -7.98
N ASN A 133 -22.54 -41.49 -7.38
CA ASN A 133 -21.32 -41.56 -6.56
C ASN A 133 -20.05 -41.36 -7.40
N VAL A 134 -19.99 -41.93 -8.60
CA VAL A 134 -18.88 -41.72 -9.54
C VAL A 134 -18.84 -40.26 -10.00
N LEU A 135 -20.00 -39.66 -10.31
CA LEU A 135 -20.11 -38.26 -10.68
C LEU A 135 -19.68 -37.32 -9.54
N ALA A 136 -20.07 -37.60 -8.30
CA ALA A 136 -19.66 -36.83 -7.13
C ALA A 136 -18.13 -36.89 -6.92
N LYS A 137 -17.51 -38.07 -7.08
CA LYS A 137 -16.05 -38.22 -7.07
C LYS A 137 -15.40 -37.44 -8.23
N ALA A 138 -16.01 -37.47 -9.40
CA ALA A 138 -15.50 -36.77 -10.57
C ALA A 138 -15.48 -35.25 -10.34
N ILE A 139 -16.55 -34.72 -9.78
CA ILE A 139 -16.69 -33.30 -9.43
C ILE A 139 -15.67 -32.93 -8.36
N SER A 140 -15.55 -33.69 -7.25
CA SER A 140 -14.53 -33.44 -6.21
C SER A 140 -13.12 -33.32 -6.79
N LYS A 141 -12.74 -34.21 -7.72
CA LYS A 141 -11.45 -34.13 -8.41
C LYS A 141 -11.32 -32.91 -9.33
N LEU A 142 -12.42 -32.42 -9.92
CA LEU A 142 -12.40 -31.14 -10.66
C LEU A 142 -12.16 -29.96 -9.72
N GLU A 143 -12.74 -29.97 -8.52
CA GLU A 143 -12.52 -28.91 -7.54
C GLU A 143 -11.06 -28.85 -7.10
N ASP A 144 -10.46 -30.02 -6.84
CA ASP A 144 -9.05 -30.16 -6.49
C ASP A 144 -8.14 -29.70 -7.64
N GLU A 145 -8.47 -30.07 -8.88
CA GLU A 145 -7.71 -29.63 -10.06
C GLU A 145 -7.81 -28.12 -10.28
N PHE A 146 -9.02 -27.56 -10.15
CA PHE A 146 -9.23 -26.12 -10.24
C PHE A 146 -8.42 -25.38 -9.17
N ARG A 147 -8.44 -25.87 -7.93
CA ARG A 147 -7.61 -25.35 -6.83
C ARG A 147 -6.13 -25.43 -7.17
N ASN A 148 -5.63 -26.60 -7.57
CA ASN A 148 -4.22 -26.81 -7.87
C ASN A 148 -3.72 -25.91 -9.01
N LEU A 149 -4.47 -25.81 -10.10
CA LEU A 149 -4.13 -24.93 -11.21
C LEU A 149 -4.17 -23.46 -10.80
N LEU A 150 -5.17 -23.05 -10.01
CA LEU A 150 -5.29 -21.68 -9.53
C LEU A 150 -4.13 -21.31 -8.59
N GLU A 151 -3.78 -22.18 -7.65
CA GLU A 151 -2.67 -21.98 -6.71
C GLU A 151 -1.31 -21.99 -7.41
N LEU A 152 -1.09 -22.89 -8.37
CA LEU A 152 0.18 -23.00 -9.12
C LEU A 152 0.46 -21.74 -9.95
N HIS A 153 -0.58 -21.17 -10.56
CA HIS A 153 -0.48 -20.04 -11.48
C HIS A 153 -0.79 -18.69 -10.84
N SER A 154 -1.33 -18.64 -9.62
CA SER A 154 -1.53 -17.40 -8.86
C SER A 154 -0.32 -17.14 -7.95
N LYS A 155 0.68 -16.44 -8.49
CA LYS A 155 1.85 -16.01 -7.72
C LYS A 155 1.74 -14.52 -7.37
N PRO A 156 2.19 -14.09 -6.18
CA PRO A 156 2.25 -12.67 -5.84
C PRO A 156 3.12 -11.92 -6.85
N VAL A 157 2.66 -10.75 -7.29
CA VAL A 157 3.37 -9.94 -8.27
C VAL A 157 4.55 -9.25 -7.61
N GLU A 158 5.73 -9.38 -8.21
CA GLU A 158 6.92 -8.67 -7.73
C GLU A 158 6.85 -7.17 -8.05
N PRO A 159 7.33 -6.29 -7.15
CA PRO A 159 7.27 -4.83 -7.34
C PRO A 159 7.85 -4.35 -8.67
N ASP A 160 8.97 -4.93 -9.12
CA ASP A 160 9.64 -4.55 -10.38
C ASP A 160 8.71 -4.65 -11.60
N ARG A 161 7.88 -5.70 -11.66
CA ARG A 161 6.92 -5.90 -12.76
C ARG A 161 5.73 -4.94 -12.68
N LEU A 162 5.41 -4.43 -11.50
CA LEU A 162 4.38 -3.41 -11.30
C LEU A 162 4.91 -2.04 -11.73
N PHE A 163 6.17 -1.73 -11.42
CA PHE A 163 6.82 -0.51 -11.88
C PHE A 163 7.03 -0.48 -13.39
N ASP A 164 7.27 -1.63 -14.03
CA ASP A 164 7.32 -1.73 -15.50
C ASP A 164 5.97 -1.39 -16.16
N GLY A 165 4.84 -1.65 -15.48
CA GLY A 165 3.50 -1.31 -15.95
C GLY A 165 3.16 0.19 -15.88
N LEU A 166 4.02 0.99 -15.22
CA LEU A 166 3.87 2.43 -15.11
C LEU A 166 4.47 3.17 -16.32
N PRO A 167 3.89 4.32 -16.70
CA PRO A 167 4.50 5.26 -17.64
C PRO A 167 5.91 5.68 -17.19
N ASN A 168 6.81 5.94 -18.13
CA ASN A 168 8.22 6.29 -17.85
C ASN A 168 8.39 7.44 -16.85
N ASN A 169 7.44 8.38 -16.78
CA ASN A 169 7.48 9.54 -15.89
C ASN A 169 7.11 9.22 -14.42
N LEU A 170 6.56 8.03 -14.15
CA LEU A 170 6.10 7.60 -12.82
C LEU A 170 6.91 6.43 -12.26
N ARG A 171 7.94 5.96 -12.98
CA ARG A 171 8.83 4.90 -12.49
C ARG A 171 9.77 5.46 -11.41
N PRO A 172 9.97 4.76 -10.28
CA PRO A 172 10.99 5.15 -9.32
C PRO A 172 12.36 5.14 -10.01
N SER A 173 13.01 6.30 -10.10
CA SER A 173 14.35 6.42 -10.70
C SER A 173 15.32 5.51 -9.95
N ALA A 174 15.86 4.50 -10.64
CA ALA A 174 16.99 3.73 -10.13
C ALA A 174 18.14 4.68 -9.78
N THR A 175 18.62 4.58 -8.55
CA THR A 175 19.69 5.39 -7.99
C THR A 175 20.90 5.49 -8.92
N SER A 176 21.22 6.69 -9.36
CA SER A 176 22.58 7.09 -9.76
C SER A 176 22.96 8.33 -8.95
N PRO A 177 23.96 8.26 -8.06
CA PRO A 177 24.43 9.41 -7.32
C PRO A 177 25.38 10.21 -8.22
N GLY A 178 24.93 11.37 -8.72
CA GLY A 178 25.83 12.27 -9.43
C GLY A 178 25.17 13.41 -10.19
N ARG A 179 25.14 14.58 -9.56
CA ARG A 179 25.05 15.94 -10.14
C ARG A 179 23.77 16.30 -10.92
N GLY A 180 22.90 17.05 -10.24
CA GLY A 180 21.90 17.93 -10.83
C GLY A 180 21.41 18.94 -9.77
N ASP A 181 21.47 20.22 -10.12
CA ASP A 181 21.27 21.44 -9.33
C ASP A 181 19.90 21.53 -8.59
N PRO A 182 19.80 22.12 -7.38
CA PRO A 182 18.52 22.31 -6.68
C PRO A 182 17.84 23.57 -7.23
N GLY A 183 17.07 23.42 -8.30
CA GLY A 183 16.35 24.55 -8.88
C GLY A 183 15.69 24.27 -10.22
N SER A 184 14.67 23.41 -10.26
CA SER A 184 13.70 23.44 -11.36
C SER A 184 12.32 23.01 -10.90
N LYS A 185 11.45 24.02 -10.77
CA LYS A 185 10.00 23.88 -10.67
C LYS A 185 9.47 23.32 -12.00
N SER A 186 8.75 22.20 -11.97
CA SER A 186 7.97 21.71 -13.14
C SER A 186 6.61 21.12 -12.75
N HIS A 187 5.94 21.69 -11.75
CA HIS A 187 4.59 21.24 -11.36
C HIS A 187 3.50 21.62 -12.38
N ALA A 188 3.70 22.63 -13.24
CA ALA A 188 2.65 23.08 -14.17
C ALA A 188 2.63 22.37 -15.55
N GLU A 189 3.74 21.80 -16.03
CA GLU A 189 3.79 21.17 -17.37
C GLU A 189 3.52 19.65 -17.36
N ASN A 190 3.59 18.99 -16.21
CA ASN A 190 3.38 17.54 -16.13
C ASN A 190 1.91 17.12 -16.10
N GLN A 191 0.97 18.00 -15.72
CA GLN A 191 -0.46 17.65 -15.59
C GLN A 191 -1.12 17.31 -16.95
N LYS A 192 -0.69 17.94 -18.05
CA LYS A 192 -1.33 17.77 -19.38
C LYS A 192 -0.94 16.48 -20.12
N ASN A 193 0.07 15.74 -19.65
CA ASN A 193 0.54 14.50 -20.29
C ASN A 193 0.14 13.21 -19.53
N ILE A 194 -0.50 13.31 -18.36
CA ILE A 194 -0.89 12.13 -17.56
C ILE A 194 -2.20 11.49 -18.05
N GLU A 195 -3.12 12.27 -18.65
CA GLU A 195 -4.40 11.77 -19.15
C GLU A 195 -4.28 10.76 -20.32
N ASN A 196 -3.14 10.73 -21.02
CA ASN A 196 -2.85 9.78 -22.11
C ASN A 196 -1.84 8.69 -21.72
N ALA A 197 -1.54 8.55 -20.44
CA ALA A 197 -0.52 7.61 -19.99
C ALA A 197 -1.09 6.17 -20.02
N VAL A 198 -0.57 5.34 -20.92
CA VAL A 198 -1.05 3.96 -21.11
C VAL A 198 -0.52 3.07 -19.99
N TYR A 199 -1.38 2.73 -19.04
CA TYR A 199 -1.11 1.71 -18.04
C TYR A 199 -1.27 0.33 -18.67
N THR A 200 -0.24 -0.51 -18.55
CA THR A 200 -0.31 -1.89 -19.06
C THR A 200 -0.51 -2.85 -17.90
N PRO A 201 -1.73 -3.40 -17.71
CA PRO A 201 -2.00 -4.26 -16.57
C PRO A 201 -1.11 -5.51 -16.65
N PRO A 202 -0.47 -5.90 -15.52
CA PRO A 202 0.44 -7.04 -15.50
C PRO A 202 -0.32 -8.34 -15.79
N THR A 203 0.36 -9.27 -16.42
CA THR A 203 -0.18 -10.63 -16.61
C THR A 203 -0.15 -11.38 -15.28
N LEU A 204 -1.25 -11.34 -14.51
CA LEU A 204 -1.34 -12.00 -13.20
C LEU A 204 -1.49 -13.53 -13.31
N ILE A 205 -2.14 -14.02 -14.38
CA ILE A 205 -2.22 -15.45 -14.74
C ILE A 205 -1.85 -15.59 -16.21
N GLN A 206 -1.15 -16.67 -16.55
CA GLN A 206 -0.76 -16.93 -17.93
C GLN A 206 -1.99 -17.10 -18.85
N PRO A 207 -2.06 -16.43 -20.01
CA PRO A 207 -3.22 -16.48 -20.91
C PRO A 207 -3.60 -17.88 -21.39
N ARG A 208 -2.65 -18.82 -21.42
CA ARG A 208 -2.89 -20.20 -21.83
C ARG A 208 -3.73 -20.99 -20.82
N VAL A 209 -3.67 -20.62 -19.54
CA VAL A 209 -4.33 -21.34 -18.44
C VAL A 209 -5.75 -20.84 -18.22
N LEU A 210 -6.06 -19.61 -18.62
CA LEU A 210 -7.38 -18.99 -18.43
C LEU A 210 -8.53 -19.77 -19.09
N PRO A 211 -8.43 -20.25 -20.35
CA PRO A 211 -9.49 -21.07 -20.94
C PRO A 211 -9.72 -22.40 -20.21
N LEU A 212 -8.66 -23.01 -19.67
CA LEU A 212 -8.75 -24.26 -18.89
C LEU A 212 -9.48 -24.01 -17.56
N LEU A 213 -9.12 -22.94 -16.83
CA LEU A 213 -9.81 -22.53 -15.60
C LEU A 213 -11.28 -22.19 -15.86
N HIS A 214 -11.59 -21.51 -16.96
CA HIS A 214 -12.97 -21.23 -17.37
C HIS A 214 -13.77 -22.51 -17.63
N ALA A 215 -13.19 -23.47 -18.38
CA ALA A 215 -13.85 -24.75 -18.66
C ALA A 215 -14.16 -25.55 -17.39
N LEU A 216 -13.21 -25.59 -16.45
CA LEU A 216 -13.37 -26.20 -15.12
C LEU A 216 -14.48 -25.49 -14.31
N ALA A 217 -14.44 -24.16 -14.24
CA ALA A 217 -15.44 -23.35 -13.53
C ALA A 217 -16.85 -23.61 -14.07
N LYS A 218 -17.03 -23.60 -15.40
CA LYS A 218 -18.31 -23.88 -16.06
C LYS A 218 -18.85 -25.26 -15.68
N GLN A 219 -17.99 -26.27 -15.63
CA GLN A 219 -18.39 -27.64 -15.28
C GLN A 219 -18.78 -27.80 -13.82
N MET A 220 -18.10 -27.09 -12.91
CA MET A 220 -18.48 -27.01 -11.49
C MET A 220 -19.83 -26.31 -11.31
N VAL A 221 -20.13 -25.26 -12.09
CA VAL A 221 -21.45 -24.60 -12.05
C VAL A 221 -22.55 -25.50 -12.58
N LEU A 222 -22.32 -26.21 -13.69
CA LEU A 222 -23.27 -27.21 -14.22
C LEU A 222 -23.55 -28.35 -13.22
N ALA A 223 -22.59 -28.65 -12.35
CA ALA A 223 -22.75 -29.62 -11.27
C ALA A 223 -23.52 -29.06 -10.05
N GLY A 224 -23.80 -27.75 -10.00
CA GLY A 224 -24.43 -27.09 -8.85
C GLY A 224 -23.45 -26.68 -7.75
N HIS A 225 -22.14 -26.84 -7.95
CA HIS A 225 -21.08 -26.58 -6.97
C HIS A 225 -20.55 -25.13 -7.02
N GLN A 226 -21.42 -24.18 -7.38
CA GLN A 226 -21.06 -22.78 -7.58
C GLN A 226 -20.50 -22.09 -6.31
N GLN A 227 -20.94 -22.49 -5.13
CA GLN A 227 -20.47 -21.96 -3.84
C GLN A 227 -19.04 -22.42 -3.51
N GLN A 228 -18.67 -23.63 -3.94
CA GLN A 228 -17.35 -24.17 -3.69
C GLN A 228 -16.32 -23.55 -4.65
N LEU A 229 -16.69 -23.39 -5.92
CA LEU A 229 -15.91 -22.61 -6.90
C LEU A 229 -15.58 -21.21 -6.36
N PHE A 230 -16.61 -20.53 -5.84
CA PHE A 230 -16.50 -19.21 -5.26
C PHE A 230 -15.49 -19.16 -4.10
N ARG A 231 -15.60 -20.08 -3.14
CA ARG A 231 -14.68 -20.14 -1.98
C ARG A 231 -13.24 -20.38 -2.42
N ILE A 232 -13.02 -21.34 -3.31
CA ILE A 232 -11.66 -21.67 -3.81
C ILE A 232 -11.04 -20.46 -4.51
N TYR A 233 -11.80 -19.82 -5.40
CA TYR A 233 -11.31 -18.65 -6.12
C TYR A 233 -11.00 -17.50 -5.17
N ARG A 234 -11.94 -17.16 -4.28
CA ARG A 234 -11.80 -16.09 -3.31
C ARG A 234 -10.59 -16.28 -2.41
N ASP A 235 -10.49 -17.43 -1.75
CA ASP A 235 -9.45 -17.67 -0.74
C ASP A 235 -8.05 -17.64 -1.37
N THR A 236 -7.92 -18.15 -2.60
CA THR A 236 -6.65 -18.16 -3.33
C THR A 236 -6.28 -16.76 -3.84
N ARG A 237 -7.18 -16.10 -4.56
CA ARG A 237 -6.90 -14.81 -5.21
C ARG A 237 -6.82 -13.65 -4.22
N ALA A 238 -7.66 -13.62 -3.19
CA ALA A 238 -7.58 -12.62 -2.13
C ALA A 238 -6.24 -12.68 -1.41
N SER A 239 -5.78 -13.89 -1.04
CA SER A 239 -4.49 -14.11 -0.40
C SER A 239 -3.32 -13.63 -1.28
N VAL A 240 -3.34 -13.96 -2.58
CA VAL A 240 -2.29 -13.54 -3.52
C VAL A 240 -2.28 -12.03 -3.76
N LEU A 241 -3.45 -11.40 -3.84
CA LEU A 241 -3.58 -9.95 -3.98
C LEU A 241 -3.05 -9.22 -2.74
N GLU A 242 -3.43 -9.68 -1.54
CA GLU A 242 -2.92 -9.14 -0.28
C GLU A 242 -1.40 -9.30 -0.16
N GLN A 243 -0.85 -10.47 -0.54
CA GLN A 243 0.59 -10.70 -0.54
C GLN A 243 1.33 -9.79 -1.54
N SER A 244 0.72 -9.52 -2.69
CA SER A 244 1.29 -8.60 -3.69
C SER A 244 1.36 -7.17 -3.15
N LEU A 245 0.31 -6.71 -2.46
CA LEU A 245 0.30 -5.40 -1.80
C LEU A 245 1.30 -5.33 -0.63
N LYS A 246 1.43 -6.40 0.17
CA LYS A 246 2.44 -6.47 1.23
C LYS A 246 3.87 -6.41 0.68
N LYS A 247 4.15 -7.09 -0.44
CA LYS A 247 5.46 -7.02 -1.13
C LYS A 247 5.75 -5.63 -1.69
N LEU A 248 4.73 -4.91 -2.14
CA LEU A 248 4.84 -3.53 -2.58
C LEU A 248 5.20 -2.58 -1.42
N GLY A 249 4.95 -2.99 -0.17
CA GLY A 249 5.23 -2.19 1.03
C GLY A 249 3.99 -1.55 1.65
N VAL A 250 2.79 -2.02 1.28
CA VAL A 250 1.54 -1.59 1.90
C VAL A 250 1.40 -2.28 3.26
N GLU A 251 1.54 -1.49 4.32
CA GLU A 251 1.40 -1.93 5.71
C GLU A 251 0.09 -1.42 6.31
N ARG A 252 -0.55 -2.26 7.14
CA ARG A 252 -1.70 -1.83 7.93
C ARG A 252 -1.20 -1.08 9.16
N LEU A 253 -1.18 0.24 9.08
CA LEU A 253 -0.74 1.11 10.17
C LEU A 253 -1.93 1.67 10.95
N SER A 254 -1.82 1.67 12.27
CA SER A 254 -2.83 2.28 13.15
C SER A 254 -2.54 3.76 13.39
N LYS A 255 -3.52 4.48 13.94
CA LYS A 255 -3.35 5.89 14.34
C LYS A 255 -2.18 6.07 15.32
N ASP A 256 -2.00 5.14 16.25
CA ASP A 256 -0.98 5.22 17.29
C ASP A 256 0.43 4.98 16.73
N ASP A 257 0.55 4.18 15.67
CA ASP A 257 1.81 3.96 14.97
C ASP A 257 2.27 5.20 14.22
N ILE A 258 1.32 5.91 13.58
CA ILE A 258 1.59 7.16 12.86
C ILE A 258 2.03 8.26 13.82
N GLN A 259 1.43 8.35 15.00
CA GLN A 259 1.80 9.38 15.99
C GLN A 259 3.20 9.19 16.58
N LYS A 260 3.71 7.95 16.62
CA LYS A 260 5.05 7.65 17.14
C LYS A 260 6.16 7.81 16.10
N MET A 261 5.79 7.96 14.83
CA MET A 261 6.74 8.02 13.71
C MET A 261 7.31 9.44 13.54
N GLN A 262 8.58 9.53 13.14
CA GLN A 262 9.22 10.80 12.78
C GLN A 262 8.63 11.34 11.46
N TRP A 263 8.60 12.67 11.32
CA TRP A 263 7.96 13.34 10.20
C TRP A 263 8.56 12.95 8.85
N GLU A 264 9.89 12.90 8.74
CA GLU A 264 10.60 12.63 7.49
C GLU A 264 10.31 11.23 6.96
N VAL A 265 10.13 10.26 7.86
CA VAL A 265 9.76 8.88 7.52
C VAL A 265 8.29 8.81 7.10
N LEU A 266 7.42 9.57 7.78
CA LEU A 266 6.00 9.62 7.46
C LEU A 266 5.76 10.26 6.09
N GLU A 267 6.41 11.38 5.79
CA GLU A 267 6.35 12.07 4.50
C GLU A 267 6.75 11.14 3.35
N ALA A 268 7.89 10.46 3.48
CA ALA A 268 8.34 9.47 2.51
C ALA A 268 7.35 8.29 2.35
N LYS A 269 6.76 7.80 3.45
CA LYS A 269 5.73 6.75 3.41
C LYS A 269 4.45 7.22 2.72
N ILE A 270 4.06 8.49 2.86
CA ILE A 270 2.89 9.04 2.16
C ILE A 270 3.15 9.17 0.67
N GLY A 271 4.32 9.66 0.27
CA GLY A 271 4.74 9.66 -1.13
C GLY A 271 4.70 8.25 -1.74
N ASN A 272 5.21 7.25 -1.01
CA ASN A 272 5.11 5.85 -1.43
C ASN A 272 3.66 5.36 -1.51
N TRP A 273 2.81 5.71 -0.54
CA TRP A 273 1.39 5.34 -0.57
C TRP A 273 0.66 5.91 -1.79
N ILE A 274 0.96 7.15 -2.20
CA ILE A 274 0.44 7.77 -3.43
C ILE A 274 0.78 6.89 -4.65
N HIS A 275 2.03 6.45 -4.77
CA HIS A 275 2.44 5.55 -5.84
C HIS A 275 1.74 4.19 -5.75
N TYR A 276 1.65 3.62 -4.55
CA TYR A 276 1.02 2.31 -4.32
C TYR A 276 -0.46 2.33 -4.63
N MET A 277 -1.16 3.43 -4.32
CA MET A 277 -2.57 3.59 -4.60
C MET A 277 -2.85 3.62 -6.11
N ARG A 278 -2.03 4.35 -6.89
CA ARG A 278 -2.11 4.32 -8.36
C ARG A 278 -1.87 2.92 -8.93
N ILE A 279 -0.82 2.23 -8.46
CA ILE A 279 -0.50 0.86 -8.88
C ILE A 279 -1.65 -0.10 -8.54
N ALA A 280 -2.19 -0.01 -7.33
CA ALA A 280 -3.27 -0.89 -6.88
C ALA A 280 -4.52 -0.75 -7.74
N VAL A 281 -4.99 0.49 -7.97
CA VAL A 281 -6.21 0.75 -8.73
C VAL A 281 -6.01 0.48 -10.23
N LYS A 282 -5.00 1.09 -10.85
CA LYS A 282 -4.83 1.05 -12.32
C LYS A 282 -4.25 -0.26 -12.84
N LEU A 283 -3.52 -1.02 -12.02
CA LEU A 283 -2.85 -2.25 -12.46
C LEU A 283 -3.43 -3.50 -11.79
N LEU A 284 -3.41 -3.58 -10.46
CA LEU A 284 -3.79 -4.81 -9.74
C LEU A 284 -5.29 -5.08 -9.81
N PHE A 285 -6.13 -4.12 -9.41
CA PHE A 285 -7.59 -4.29 -9.41
C PHE A 285 -8.15 -4.38 -10.83
N ALA A 286 -7.62 -3.59 -11.77
CA ALA A 286 -7.96 -3.72 -13.19
C ALA A 286 -7.59 -5.11 -13.76
N GLY A 287 -6.40 -5.63 -13.41
CA GLY A 287 -5.97 -6.96 -13.79
C GLY A 287 -6.84 -8.06 -13.18
N GLU A 288 -7.20 -7.94 -11.89
CA GLU A 288 -8.06 -8.90 -11.20
C GLU A 288 -9.47 -8.91 -11.79
N LYS A 289 -10.04 -7.74 -12.08
CA LYS A 289 -11.36 -7.64 -12.74
C LYS A 289 -11.36 -8.37 -14.08
N LYS A 290 -10.34 -8.14 -14.91
CA LYS A 290 -10.19 -8.82 -16.20
C LYS A 290 -10.11 -10.34 -16.08
N ILE A 291 -9.41 -10.86 -15.08
CA ILE A 291 -9.28 -12.30 -14.86
C ILE A 291 -10.58 -12.90 -14.34
N CYS A 292 -11.22 -12.22 -13.39
CA CYS A 292 -12.52 -12.60 -12.87
C CYS A 292 -13.55 -12.68 -14.01
N ASP A 293 -13.58 -11.68 -14.89
CA ASP A 293 -14.46 -11.64 -16.07
C ASP A 293 -14.19 -12.79 -17.04
N GLN A 294 -12.93 -13.17 -17.26
CA GLN A 294 -12.56 -14.24 -18.18
C GLN A 294 -12.83 -15.64 -17.64
N ILE A 295 -12.64 -15.87 -16.33
CA ILE A 295 -12.87 -17.19 -15.72
C ILE A 295 -14.36 -17.42 -15.50
N LEU A 296 -15.10 -16.39 -15.06
CA LEU A 296 -16.52 -16.49 -14.70
C LEU A 296 -17.46 -15.99 -15.82
N ASP A 297 -16.98 -15.97 -17.06
CA ASP A 297 -17.81 -15.59 -18.21
C ASP A 297 -19.07 -16.47 -18.30
N GLY A 298 -20.25 -15.86 -18.44
CA GLY A 298 -21.54 -16.55 -18.40
C GLY A 298 -22.08 -16.94 -17.01
N ILE A 299 -21.42 -16.56 -15.91
CA ILE A 299 -21.86 -16.76 -14.51
C ILE A 299 -22.07 -15.39 -13.84
N ASP A 300 -22.96 -14.57 -14.40
CA ASP A 300 -23.09 -13.14 -14.05
C ASP A 300 -23.44 -12.88 -12.58
N SER A 301 -24.19 -13.76 -11.92
CA SER A 301 -24.63 -13.57 -10.52
C SER A 301 -23.50 -13.67 -9.50
N LEU A 302 -22.43 -14.41 -9.80
CA LEU A 302 -21.32 -14.65 -8.88
C LEU A 302 -20.07 -13.83 -9.21
N ARG A 303 -19.91 -13.40 -10.47
CA ARG A 303 -18.75 -12.64 -10.93
C ARG A 303 -18.52 -11.37 -10.10
N ASP A 304 -19.55 -10.55 -9.97
CA ASP A 304 -19.47 -9.27 -9.27
C ASP A 304 -19.28 -9.46 -7.76
N GLN A 305 -19.90 -10.48 -7.17
CA GLN A 305 -19.72 -10.83 -5.77
C GLN A 305 -18.30 -11.35 -5.51
N CYS A 306 -17.74 -12.12 -6.44
CA CYS A 306 -16.41 -12.72 -6.30
C CYS A 306 -15.32 -11.67 -6.37
N PHE A 307 -15.41 -10.75 -7.33
CA PHE A 307 -14.51 -9.60 -7.40
C PHE A 307 -14.58 -8.75 -6.13
N SER A 308 -15.80 -8.51 -5.61
CA SER A 308 -16.01 -7.76 -4.37
C SER A 308 -15.30 -8.40 -3.18
N GLU A 309 -15.55 -9.69 -2.90
CA GLU A 309 -14.94 -10.37 -1.75
C GLU A 309 -13.42 -10.55 -1.90
N VAL A 310 -12.90 -10.72 -3.12
CA VAL A 310 -11.45 -10.83 -3.37
C VAL A 310 -10.73 -9.51 -3.07
N THR A 311 -11.33 -8.39 -3.44
CA THR A 311 -10.70 -7.06 -3.33
C THR A 311 -10.98 -6.37 -1.99
N ALA A 312 -12.05 -6.74 -1.27
CA ALA A 312 -12.50 -6.09 -0.04
C ALA A 312 -11.39 -5.87 1.00
N ASN A 313 -10.66 -6.92 1.38
CA ASN A 313 -9.57 -6.80 2.36
C ASN A 313 -8.42 -5.93 1.86
N SER A 314 -8.06 -6.08 0.58
CA SER A 314 -6.97 -5.34 -0.05
C SER A 314 -7.27 -3.84 -0.12
N VAL A 315 -8.50 -3.48 -0.50
CA VAL A 315 -9.00 -2.10 -0.48
C VAL A 315 -9.04 -1.57 0.94
N ALA A 316 -9.56 -2.34 1.90
CA ALA A 316 -9.61 -1.93 3.31
C ALA A 316 -8.23 -1.64 3.89
N VAL A 317 -7.21 -2.46 3.58
CA VAL A 317 -5.83 -2.23 4.02
C VAL A 317 -5.26 -0.95 3.40
N LEU A 318 -5.42 -0.74 2.08
CA LEU A 318 -4.96 0.48 1.40
C LEU A 318 -5.59 1.75 1.97
N LEU A 319 -6.92 1.73 2.16
CA LEU A 319 -7.65 2.88 2.69
C LEU A 319 -7.34 3.12 4.17
N SER A 320 -7.09 2.07 4.96
CA SER A 320 -6.80 2.19 6.40
C SER A 320 -5.61 3.09 6.71
N PHE A 321 -4.58 3.09 5.85
CA PHE A 321 -3.44 3.99 5.99
C PHE A 321 -3.87 5.46 5.84
N GLY A 322 -4.64 5.77 4.80
CA GLY A 322 -5.19 7.12 4.60
C GLY A 322 -6.14 7.53 5.72
N GLU A 323 -6.96 6.61 6.24
CA GLU A 323 -7.82 6.90 7.38
C GLU A 323 -7.01 7.23 8.64
N ALA A 324 -5.94 6.50 8.87
CA ALA A 324 -5.10 6.68 10.04
C ALA A 324 -4.37 8.04 9.99
N ILE A 325 -3.97 8.51 8.80
CA ILE A 325 -3.42 9.85 8.58
C ILE A 325 -4.47 10.93 8.82
N ALA A 326 -5.66 10.80 8.22
CA ALA A 326 -6.75 11.75 8.40
C ALA A 326 -7.19 11.88 9.88
N LYS A 327 -7.07 10.79 10.67
CA LYS A 327 -7.37 10.77 12.11
C LYS A 327 -6.18 11.15 13.01
N SER A 328 -5.00 11.38 12.42
CA SER A 328 -3.78 11.67 13.17
C SER A 328 -3.79 13.09 13.76
N LYS A 329 -2.75 13.46 14.53
CA LYS A 329 -2.65 14.83 15.05
C LYS A 329 -2.47 15.80 13.87
N ARG A 330 -3.42 16.73 13.73
CA ARG A 330 -3.40 17.85 12.78
C ARG A 330 -2.21 18.75 13.05
N SER A 331 -1.51 19.16 12.00
CA SER A 331 -0.50 20.21 12.05
C SER A 331 -0.41 20.89 10.68
N PRO A 332 -0.05 22.18 10.62
CA PRO A 332 0.01 22.94 9.36
C PRO A 332 0.96 22.31 8.33
N GLU A 333 2.09 21.76 8.75
CA GLU A 333 3.09 21.16 7.87
C GLU A 333 2.56 19.91 7.16
N LYS A 334 1.62 19.20 7.78
CA LYS A 334 0.98 18.00 7.21
C LYS A 334 -0.04 18.32 6.13
N LEU A 335 -0.53 19.56 6.06
CA LEU A 335 -1.61 19.94 5.16
C LEU A 335 -1.29 19.60 3.71
N PHE A 336 -0.10 19.97 3.23
CA PHE A 336 0.29 19.79 1.83
C PHE A 336 0.31 18.31 1.44
N VAL A 337 0.83 17.47 2.32
CA VAL A 337 0.87 16.02 2.09
C VAL A 337 -0.54 15.40 2.14
N ILE A 338 -1.46 15.93 2.98
CA ILE A 338 -2.87 15.54 2.96
C ILE A 338 -3.55 15.96 1.65
N LEU A 339 -3.22 17.13 1.11
CA LEU A 339 -3.71 17.60 -0.19
C LEU A 339 -3.20 16.70 -1.32
N ASP A 340 -1.93 16.28 -1.29
CA ASP A 340 -1.40 15.31 -2.27
C ASP A 340 -2.20 13.99 -2.22
N MET A 341 -2.52 13.48 -1.02
CA MET A 341 -3.36 12.28 -0.88
C MET A 341 -4.77 12.49 -1.43
N TYR A 342 -5.35 13.66 -1.20
CA TYR A 342 -6.66 14.03 -1.73
C TYR A 342 -6.67 14.09 -3.26
N GLU A 343 -5.64 14.67 -3.88
CA GLU A 343 -5.49 14.71 -5.35
C GLU A 343 -5.51 13.32 -5.96
N ILE A 344 -4.81 12.35 -5.37
CA ILE A 344 -4.78 10.97 -5.87
C ILE A 344 -6.12 10.29 -5.74
N MET A 345 -6.80 10.48 -4.61
CA MET A 345 -8.13 9.92 -4.41
C MET A 345 -9.13 10.47 -5.43
N ARG A 346 -9.01 11.76 -5.78
CA ARG A 346 -9.81 12.41 -6.83
C ARG A 346 -9.43 11.95 -8.23
N GLU A 347 -8.15 11.81 -8.53
CA GLU A 347 -7.63 11.28 -9.80
C GLU A 347 -8.19 9.87 -10.08
N LEU A 348 -8.17 9.01 -9.05
CA LEU A 348 -8.59 7.62 -9.15
C LEU A 348 -10.11 7.41 -9.01
N GLN A 349 -10.88 8.46 -8.70
CA GLN A 349 -12.32 8.37 -8.41
C GLN A 349 -13.10 7.72 -9.58
N SER A 350 -12.85 8.16 -10.80
CA SER A 350 -13.52 7.63 -12.01
C SER A 350 -13.19 6.16 -12.26
N GLU A 351 -11.96 5.75 -11.99
CA GLU A 351 -11.50 4.37 -12.15
C GLU A 351 -12.05 3.45 -11.07
N ILE A 352 -12.12 3.93 -9.83
CA ILE A 352 -12.78 3.24 -8.73
C ILE A 352 -14.27 3.05 -9.05
N GLU A 353 -14.93 4.06 -9.61
CA GLU A 353 -16.33 3.94 -10.05
C GLU A 353 -16.51 2.94 -11.21
N TYR A 354 -15.57 2.90 -12.15
CA TYR A 354 -15.58 1.92 -13.24
C TYR A 354 -15.32 0.49 -12.76
N LEU A 355 -14.33 0.28 -11.88
CA LEU A 355 -13.97 -1.03 -11.36
C LEU A 355 -15.04 -1.59 -10.42
N PHE A 356 -15.56 -0.76 -9.53
CA PHE A 356 -16.49 -1.14 -8.46
C PHE A 356 -17.94 -0.68 -8.70
N GLY A 357 -18.33 -0.34 -9.94
CA GLY A 357 -19.65 0.21 -10.28
C GLY A 357 -20.85 -0.70 -10.00
N THR A 358 -20.63 -1.97 -9.70
CA THR A 358 -21.68 -2.97 -9.44
C THR A 358 -22.24 -2.80 -8.02
N LYS A 359 -23.48 -3.30 -7.79
CA LYS A 359 -24.15 -3.20 -6.48
C LYS A 359 -23.37 -3.90 -5.37
N CYS A 360 -22.72 -5.03 -5.68
CA CYS A 360 -21.94 -5.81 -4.72
C CYS A 360 -20.66 -5.11 -4.23
N CYS A 361 -20.19 -4.09 -4.95
CA CYS A 361 -18.96 -3.36 -4.60
C CYS A 361 -19.24 -1.96 -4.04
N LEU A 362 -20.48 -1.67 -3.66
CA LEU A 362 -20.91 -0.36 -3.16
C LEU A 362 -20.14 0.06 -1.90
N GLU A 363 -19.91 -0.87 -0.97
CA GLU A 363 -19.16 -0.60 0.28
C GLU A 363 -17.74 -0.08 0.02
N MET A 364 -17.03 -0.61 -0.99
CA MET A 364 -15.68 -0.16 -1.34
C MET A 364 -15.68 1.25 -1.94
N ARG A 365 -16.67 1.57 -2.77
CA ARG A 365 -16.83 2.93 -3.32
C ARG A 365 -17.17 3.94 -2.23
N GLU A 366 -18.11 3.60 -1.36
CA GLU A 366 -18.48 4.44 -0.23
C GLU A 366 -17.30 4.63 0.73
N SER A 367 -16.50 3.59 0.97
CA SER A 367 -15.30 3.68 1.80
C SER A 367 -14.24 4.59 1.17
N ALA A 368 -14.00 4.48 -0.14
CA ALA A 368 -13.08 5.37 -0.85
C ALA A 368 -13.56 6.83 -0.83
N GLN A 369 -14.84 7.08 -1.14
CA GLN A 369 -15.44 8.41 -1.07
C GLN A 369 -15.44 8.97 0.36
N SER A 370 -15.68 8.13 1.37
CA SER A 370 -15.62 8.51 2.78
C SER A 370 -14.21 8.94 3.18
N LEU A 371 -13.17 8.24 2.70
CA LEU A 371 -11.79 8.65 2.91
C LEU A 371 -11.50 10.00 2.25
N THR A 372 -11.89 10.20 0.98
CA THR A 372 -11.71 11.47 0.25
C THR A 372 -12.34 12.63 1.01
N LYS A 373 -13.60 12.48 1.44
CA LYS A 373 -14.31 13.48 2.25
C LYS A 373 -13.61 13.74 3.56
N ARG A 374 -13.13 12.69 4.24
CA ARG A 374 -12.44 12.86 5.53
C ARG A 374 -11.10 13.55 5.38
N LEU A 375 -10.32 13.26 4.33
CA LEU A 375 -9.08 13.97 4.02
C LEU A 375 -9.34 15.46 3.79
N ALA A 376 -10.38 15.79 3.00
CA ALA A 376 -10.75 17.17 2.74
C ALA A 376 -11.25 17.90 4.01
N GLN A 377 -12.07 17.25 4.83
CA GLN A 377 -12.49 17.80 6.12
C GLN A 377 -11.27 18.05 7.04
N THR A 378 -10.34 17.11 7.13
CA THR A 378 -9.11 17.28 7.92
C THR A 378 -8.28 18.45 7.39
N ALA A 379 -8.20 18.65 6.07
CA ALA A 379 -7.54 19.81 5.49
C ALA A 379 -8.23 21.13 5.88
N GLN A 380 -9.56 21.20 5.82
CA GLN A 380 -10.34 22.37 6.27
C GLN A 380 -10.12 22.69 7.75
N GLU A 381 -10.18 21.67 8.62
CA GLU A 381 -9.91 21.82 10.05
C GLU A 381 -8.48 22.28 10.32
N THR A 382 -7.51 21.84 9.51
CA THR A 382 -6.10 22.25 9.63
C THR A 382 -5.89 23.72 9.26
N PHE A 383 -6.69 24.28 8.33
CA PHE A 383 -6.67 25.73 8.08
C PHE A 383 -7.13 26.55 9.27
N VAL A 384 -8.19 26.10 9.95
CA VAL A 384 -8.70 26.76 11.16
C VAL A 384 -7.68 26.68 12.31
N ASP A 385 -7.06 25.52 12.50
CA ASP A 385 -5.98 25.36 13.49
C ASP A 385 -4.80 26.29 13.20
N PHE A 386 -4.41 26.40 11.92
CA PHE A 386 -3.30 27.27 11.51
C PHE A 386 -3.62 28.75 11.76
N GLU A 387 -4.83 29.20 11.44
CA GLU A 387 -5.29 30.56 11.75
C GLU A 387 -5.21 30.84 13.26
N GLU A 388 -5.70 29.92 14.09
CA GLU A 388 -5.68 30.04 15.55
C GLU A 388 -4.24 30.03 16.11
N GLU A 389 -3.37 29.19 15.56
CA GLU A 389 -1.95 29.11 15.94
C GLU A 389 -1.20 30.40 15.59
N VAL A 390 -1.45 30.97 14.41
CA VAL A 390 -0.87 32.26 13.99
C VAL A 390 -1.36 33.40 14.86
N GLU A 391 -2.66 33.44 15.19
CA GLU A 391 -3.22 34.50 16.05
C GLU A 391 -2.66 34.42 17.48
N LYS A 392 -2.56 33.21 18.05
CA LYS A 392 -2.14 32.96 19.44
C LYS A 392 -0.63 32.84 19.63
N ASP A 393 0.18 32.98 18.58
CA ASP A 393 1.63 32.87 18.70
C ASP A 393 2.20 33.91 19.70
N ALA A 394 2.52 33.42 20.91
CA ALA A 394 2.97 34.21 22.05
C ALA A 394 4.49 34.22 22.21
N THR A 395 5.25 33.80 21.19
CA THR A 395 6.71 33.77 21.26
C THR A 395 7.26 35.15 21.65
N LYS A 396 8.05 35.18 22.74
CA LYS A 396 8.67 36.38 23.32
C LYS A 396 9.85 36.93 22.52
N THR A 397 10.08 36.41 21.31
CA THR A 397 11.14 36.87 20.41
C THR A 397 10.77 38.21 19.79
N ALA A 398 10.69 39.25 20.62
CA ALA A 398 10.63 40.63 20.15
C ALA A 398 11.95 40.95 19.45
N VAL A 399 11.86 41.33 18.19
CA VAL A 399 13.03 41.64 17.38
C VAL A 399 13.50 43.05 17.75
N VAL A 400 14.61 43.13 18.49
CA VAL A 400 15.06 44.37 19.14
C VAL A 400 15.30 45.53 18.15
N ASP A 401 15.64 45.22 16.89
CA ASP A 401 15.93 46.19 15.83
C ASP A 401 14.69 46.60 14.99
N GLY A 402 13.50 46.06 15.30
CA GLY A 402 12.27 46.35 14.59
C GLY A 402 12.19 45.77 13.17
N THR A 403 13.04 44.80 12.81
CA THR A 403 13.01 44.13 11.49
C THR A 403 11.77 43.25 11.28
N VAL A 404 11.68 42.61 10.12
CA VAL A 404 10.59 41.67 9.79
C VAL A 404 10.64 40.47 10.75
N HIS A 405 9.50 40.15 11.38
CA HIS A 405 9.37 39.05 12.32
C HIS A 405 9.45 37.70 11.57
N PRO A 406 10.16 36.67 12.10
CA PRO A 406 10.24 35.36 11.47
C PRO A 406 8.88 34.73 11.14
N LEU A 407 7.89 34.86 12.05
CA LEU A 407 6.50 34.46 11.81
C LEU A 407 5.92 35.04 10.52
N THR A 408 6.17 36.32 10.22
CA THR A 408 5.68 36.96 8.99
C THR A 408 6.25 36.29 7.75
N SER A 409 7.55 35.94 7.77
CA SER A 409 8.16 35.21 6.66
C SER A 409 7.61 33.78 6.53
N TYR A 410 7.36 33.10 7.66
CA TYR A 410 6.79 31.76 7.71
C TYR A 410 5.37 31.72 7.13
N VAL A 411 4.47 32.57 7.63
CA VAL A 411 3.07 32.64 7.16
C VAL A 411 3.00 33.00 5.68
N ILE A 412 3.81 33.96 5.23
CA ILE A 412 3.84 34.34 3.80
C ILE A 412 4.35 33.19 2.92
N ASN A 413 5.37 32.44 3.36
CA ASN A 413 5.84 31.28 2.60
C ASN A 413 4.79 30.16 2.60
N TYR A 414 4.10 29.95 3.72
CA TYR A 414 2.99 29.00 3.81
C TYR A 414 1.88 29.35 2.82
N VAL A 415 1.46 30.62 2.78
CA VAL A 415 0.46 31.10 1.81
C VAL A 415 0.97 30.92 0.38
N LYS A 416 2.24 31.23 0.08
CA LYS A 416 2.78 30.95 -1.27
C LYS A 416 2.66 29.48 -1.67
N PHE A 417 2.97 28.56 -0.75
CA PHE A 417 2.80 27.13 -1.01
C PHE A 417 1.33 26.72 -1.17
N LEU A 418 0.39 27.34 -0.44
CA LEU A 418 -1.05 27.09 -0.65
C LEU A 418 -1.50 27.43 -2.08
N PHE A 419 -0.94 28.48 -2.67
CA PHE A 419 -1.27 28.88 -4.04
C PHE A 419 -0.72 27.92 -5.09
N ASP A 420 0.37 27.18 -4.81
CA ASP A 420 0.80 26.09 -5.69
C ASP A 420 -0.28 24.98 -5.79
N TYR A 421 -1.17 24.86 -4.79
CA TYR A 421 -2.31 23.92 -4.75
C TYR A 421 -3.67 24.57 -5.09
N GLN A 422 -3.69 25.74 -5.74
CA GLN A 422 -4.93 26.49 -5.99
C GLN A 422 -6.01 25.65 -6.69
N SER A 423 -5.67 24.91 -7.75
CA SER A 423 -6.64 24.07 -8.48
C SER A 423 -7.29 23.00 -7.60
N THR A 424 -6.49 22.40 -6.72
CA THR A 424 -6.90 21.33 -5.81
C THR A 424 -7.76 21.88 -4.69
N LEU A 425 -7.39 23.03 -4.13
CA LEU A 425 -8.18 23.72 -3.11
C LEU A 425 -9.54 24.16 -3.66
N LYS A 426 -9.62 24.67 -4.89
CA LYS A 426 -10.91 25.00 -5.52
C LYS A 426 -11.82 23.78 -5.62
N GLN A 427 -11.27 22.65 -6.05
CA GLN A 427 -11.99 21.39 -6.15
C GLN A 427 -12.43 20.83 -4.79
N LEU A 428 -11.62 21.06 -3.75
CA LEU A 428 -11.91 20.67 -2.38
C LEU A 428 -13.06 21.50 -1.81
N PHE A 429 -13.05 22.82 -1.99
CA PHE A 429 -14.10 23.71 -1.49
C PHE A 429 -15.46 23.43 -2.14
N GLN A 430 -15.46 23.17 -3.45
CA GLN A 430 -16.66 22.82 -4.20
C GLN A 430 -17.33 21.50 -3.73
N GLU A 431 -16.60 20.63 -3.02
CA GLU A 431 -17.15 19.36 -2.50
C GLU A 431 -18.00 19.52 -1.23
N PHE A 432 -17.83 20.63 -0.50
CA PHE A 432 -18.46 20.85 0.82
C PHE A 432 -19.45 22.01 0.84
N ASP A 433 -19.31 22.95 -0.10
CA ASP A 433 -20.15 24.14 -0.20
C ASP A 433 -20.42 24.46 -1.68
N ASP A 434 -21.64 24.90 -1.97
CA ASP A 434 -22.04 25.37 -3.31
C ASP A 434 -21.56 26.81 -3.58
N SER A 435 -20.93 27.44 -2.58
CA SER A 435 -20.31 28.77 -2.69
C SER A 435 -19.12 28.78 -3.66
N ASP A 436 -18.80 29.95 -4.20
CA ASP A 436 -17.71 30.09 -5.17
C ASP A 436 -16.37 29.67 -4.52
N PRO A 437 -15.65 28.65 -5.05
CA PRO A 437 -14.38 28.21 -4.49
C PRO A 437 -13.32 29.31 -4.43
N ASP A 438 -13.39 30.30 -5.33
CA ASP A 438 -12.49 31.45 -5.30
C ASP A 438 -12.81 32.40 -4.14
N GLU A 439 -14.09 32.55 -3.77
CA GLU A 439 -14.53 33.33 -2.61
C GLU A 439 -14.10 32.67 -1.30
N GLN A 440 -14.19 31.34 -1.21
CA GLN A 440 -13.74 30.60 -0.02
C GLN A 440 -12.24 30.66 0.18
N LEU A 441 -11.46 30.45 -0.88
CA LEU A 441 -10.01 30.56 -0.82
C LEU A 441 -9.57 31.98 -0.45
N THR A 442 -10.26 32.99 -0.98
CA THR A 442 -10.05 34.40 -0.62
C THR A 442 -10.38 34.66 0.85
N THR A 443 -11.47 34.08 1.35
CA THR A 443 -11.89 34.20 2.76
C THR A 443 -10.84 33.60 3.70
N ILE A 444 -10.37 32.37 3.45
CA ILE A 444 -9.36 31.71 4.28
C ILE A 444 -8.04 32.48 4.23
N THR A 445 -7.59 32.88 3.04
CA THR A 445 -6.35 33.65 2.89
C THR A 445 -6.46 34.98 3.63
N THR A 446 -7.58 35.68 3.53
CA THR A 446 -7.82 36.95 4.24
C THR A 446 -7.82 36.76 5.75
N ARG A 447 -8.44 35.69 6.26
CA ARG A 447 -8.46 35.35 7.70
C ARG A 447 -7.05 35.07 8.25
N ILE A 448 -6.24 34.28 7.54
CA ILE A 448 -4.85 34.02 7.91
C ILE A 448 -4.04 35.33 7.93
N MET A 449 -4.22 36.18 6.91
CA MET A 449 -3.53 37.48 6.86
C MET A 449 -3.99 38.42 7.97
N GLN A 450 -5.27 38.41 8.34
CA GLN A 450 -5.80 39.21 9.44
C GLN A 450 -5.29 38.70 10.79
N ALA A 451 -5.24 37.39 11.01
CA ALA A 451 -4.67 36.76 12.19
C ALA A 451 -3.20 37.17 12.37
N LEU A 452 -2.40 37.15 11.29
CA LEU A 452 -1.03 37.63 11.30
C LEU A 452 -0.94 39.12 11.64
N GLN A 453 -1.79 39.97 11.05
CA GLN A 453 -1.82 41.41 11.35
C GLN A 453 -2.19 41.69 12.82
N ASN A 454 -3.20 41.00 13.36
CA ASN A 454 -3.60 41.10 14.76
C ASN A 454 -2.47 40.68 15.71
N ASN A 455 -1.80 39.57 15.39
CA ASN A 455 -0.66 39.07 16.16
C ASN A 455 0.51 40.08 16.15
N LEU A 456 0.82 40.65 14.98
CA LEU A 456 1.85 41.67 14.83
C LEU A 456 1.50 42.96 15.59
N ASP A 457 0.26 43.42 15.56
CA ASP A 457 -0.21 44.56 16.37
C ASP A 457 -0.05 44.26 17.87
N GLY A 458 -0.45 43.07 18.31
CA GLY A 458 -0.25 42.59 19.68
C GLY A 458 1.22 42.60 20.11
N LYS A 459 2.13 42.13 19.24
CA LYS A 459 3.59 42.14 19.48
C LYS A 459 4.19 43.54 19.44
N SER A 460 3.68 44.41 18.58
CA SER A 460 4.16 45.80 18.44
C SER A 460 3.97 46.62 19.73
N LYS A 461 2.95 46.28 20.53
CA LYS A 461 2.67 46.89 21.85
C LYS A 461 3.70 46.55 22.92
N GLN A 462 4.62 45.61 22.66
CA GLN A 462 5.70 45.26 23.59
C GLN A 462 6.87 46.24 23.55
N TYR A 463 7.00 47.03 22.48
CA TYR A 463 8.04 48.05 22.38
C TYR A 463 7.67 49.28 23.24
N LYS A 464 8.68 49.85 23.91
CA LYS A 464 8.51 51.06 24.74
C LYS A 464 8.48 52.34 23.93
N ASP A 465 9.17 52.36 22.79
CA ASP A 465 9.25 53.52 21.91
C ASP A 465 8.14 53.45 20.84
N PRO A 466 7.18 54.41 20.81
CA PRO A 466 6.11 54.43 19.81
C PRO A 466 6.64 54.48 18.37
N ALA A 467 7.79 55.11 18.13
CA ALA A 467 8.37 55.16 16.80
C ALA A 467 8.91 53.79 16.35
N LEU A 468 9.44 52.99 17.27
CA LEU A 468 9.88 51.62 16.98
C LEU A 468 8.68 50.68 16.75
N THR A 469 7.59 50.84 17.51
CA THR A 469 6.32 50.14 17.27
C THR A 469 5.84 50.36 15.83
N GLN A 470 5.81 51.62 15.39
CA GLN A 470 5.36 51.97 14.04
C GLN A 470 6.33 51.49 12.97
N LEU A 471 7.65 51.56 13.21
CA LEU A 471 8.66 51.04 12.29
C LEU A 471 8.51 49.52 12.09
N PHE A 472 8.31 48.78 13.18
CA PHE A 472 8.11 47.34 13.14
C PHE A 472 6.87 46.96 12.32
N LEU A 473 5.73 47.63 12.57
CA LEU A 473 4.51 47.41 11.79
C LEU A 473 4.70 47.78 10.32
N MET A 474 5.42 48.88 10.05
CA MET A 474 5.75 49.32 8.69
C MET A 474 6.56 48.25 7.94
N ASN A 475 7.62 47.74 8.55
CA ASN A 475 8.48 46.70 7.96
C ASN A 475 7.70 45.42 7.65
N ASN A 476 6.89 44.94 8.60
CA ASN A 476 6.17 43.68 8.45
C ASN A 476 5.02 43.77 7.45
N ILE A 477 4.20 44.82 7.51
CA ILE A 477 3.11 45.03 6.54
C ILE A 477 3.68 45.30 5.14
N HIS A 478 4.76 46.07 5.02
CA HIS A 478 5.43 46.27 3.72
C HIS A 478 5.94 44.94 3.14
N TYR A 479 6.52 44.07 3.98
CA TYR A 479 6.94 42.74 3.56
C TYR A 479 5.76 41.88 3.09
N ILE A 480 4.63 41.90 3.82
CA ILE A 480 3.39 41.22 3.44
C ILE A 480 2.91 41.73 2.08
N VAL A 481 2.72 43.05 1.92
CA VAL A 481 2.22 43.67 0.69
C VAL A 481 3.15 43.40 -0.49
N ARG A 482 4.47 43.55 -0.32
CA ARG A 482 5.46 43.26 -1.35
C ARG A 482 5.44 41.79 -1.77
N SER A 483 5.25 40.89 -0.81
CA SER A 483 5.18 39.45 -1.07
C SER A 483 3.90 39.04 -1.80
N VAL A 484 2.75 39.56 -1.37
CA VAL A 484 1.44 39.31 -2.00
C VAL A 484 1.43 39.85 -3.43
N ARG A 485 1.93 41.08 -3.65
CA ARG A 485 2.05 41.71 -4.99
C ARG A 485 2.89 40.91 -5.99
N ARG A 486 3.81 40.08 -5.50
CA ARG A 486 4.71 39.24 -6.32
C ARG A 486 4.20 37.81 -6.52
N SER A 487 3.02 37.50 -6.00
CA SER A 487 2.41 36.16 -6.05
C SER A 487 1.03 36.23 -6.69
N GLU A 488 0.51 35.07 -7.09
CA GLU A 488 -0.85 34.90 -7.63
C GLU A 488 -1.94 35.29 -6.62
N ALA A 489 -1.59 35.41 -5.33
CA ALA A 489 -2.47 35.95 -4.29
C ALA A 489 -2.92 37.39 -4.55
N LYS A 490 -2.21 38.16 -5.38
CA LYS A 490 -2.65 39.50 -5.78
C LYS A 490 -3.99 39.46 -6.52
N ASP A 491 -4.16 38.50 -7.43
CA ASP A 491 -5.32 38.43 -8.30
C ASP A 491 -6.58 38.01 -7.53
N LEU A 492 -6.42 37.25 -6.43
CA LEU A 492 -7.52 36.82 -5.56
C LEU A 492 -7.88 37.84 -4.46
N LEU A 493 -6.90 38.47 -3.81
CA LEU A 493 -7.16 39.43 -2.73
C LEU A 493 -7.58 40.82 -3.26
N GLY A 494 -7.24 41.14 -4.51
CA GLY A 494 -7.58 42.40 -5.16
C GLY A 494 -6.74 43.60 -4.69
N ASP A 495 -6.74 44.66 -5.50
CA ASP A 495 -6.01 45.90 -5.21
C ASP A 495 -6.60 46.66 -4.00
N ASP A 496 -7.88 46.45 -3.68
CA ASP A 496 -8.56 47.08 -2.55
C ASP A 496 -8.03 46.59 -1.19
N TRP A 497 -7.70 45.31 -1.06
CA TRP A 497 -7.09 44.77 0.15
C TRP A 497 -5.69 45.35 0.40
N ILE A 498 -4.93 45.55 -0.68
CA ILE A 498 -3.60 46.20 -0.63
C ILE A 498 -3.75 47.65 -0.17
N LEU A 499 -4.74 48.39 -0.70
CA LEU A 499 -5.03 49.75 -0.28
C LEU A 499 -5.48 49.81 1.18
N GLN A 500 -6.28 48.86 1.65
CA GLN A 500 -6.72 48.77 3.05
C GLN A 500 -5.53 48.56 4.01
N CYS A 501 -4.62 47.64 3.68
CA CYS A 501 -3.40 47.41 4.47
C CYS A 501 -2.51 48.67 4.56
N LEU A 502 -2.41 49.43 3.46
CA LEU A 502 -1.67 50.69 3.41
C LEU A 502 -2.39 51.82 4.16
N THR A 503 -3.73 51.85 4.14
CA THR A 503 -4.55 52.88 4.81
C THR A 503 -4.54 52.73 6.34
N VAL A 504 -4.49 51.50 6.85
CA VAL A 504 -4.38 51.22 8.30
C VAL A 504 -3.11 51.82 8.92
N GLN A 505 -2.03 51.99 8.13
CA GLN A 505 -0.80 52.70 8.56
C GLN A 505 -0.93 54.23 8.52
N GLY A 506 -1.81 54.78 7.67
CA GLY A 506 -1.97 56.23 7.50
C GLY A 506 -2.71 56.91 8.67
N ASN A 507 -3.49 56.17 9.45
CA ASN A 507 -4.42 56.73 10.44
C ASN A 507 -3.89 56.77 11.90
N THR A 508 -2.63 56.39 12.15
CA THR A 508 -1.98 56.48 13.47
C THR A 508 -0.71 57.33 13.47
N GLY A 509 -0.60 58.25 12.50
CA GLY A 509 0.42 59.29 12.43
C GLY A 509 0.21 60.40 13.48
N GLY A 510 0.30 60.06 14.75
CA GLY A 510 0.54 61.00 15.85
C GLY A 510 1.98 61.52 15.80
N GLY A 511 2.33 62.20 14.71
CA GLY A 511 3.64 62.82 14.46
C GLY A 511 3.56 64.34 14.34
N GLY A 512 2.54 64.97 14.92
CA GLY A 512 2.40 66.43 15.01
C GLY A 512 3.04 67.02 16.28
N GLY A 513 4.00 66.31 16.89
CA GLY A 513 4.50 66.61 18.23
C GLY A 513 5.94 67.07 18.29
N LEU A 514 6.43 67.92 17.36
CA LEU A 514 7.76 68.55 17.53
C LEU A 514 7.95 69.91 16.82
N LEU A 515 6.86 70.60 16.44
CA LEU A 515 6.92 72.00 15.99
C LEU A 515 5.94 72.91 16.76
N GLY A 516 5.70 72.60 18.04
CA GLY A 516 5.00 73.47 18.98
C GLY A 516 5.96 74.36 19.77
N GLY A 517 6.79 75.12 19.08
CA GLY A 517 7.74 76.07 19.68
C GLY A 517 7.31 77.51 19.42
N ASP A 518 6.26 77.93 20.12
CA ASP A 518 5.81 79.30 20.38
C ASP A 518 6.39 80.40 19.46
N SER A 519 5.60 80.78 18.46
CA SER A 519 5.82 82.01 17.69
C SER A 519 5.40 83.22 18.55
N GLY A 520 6.22 83.55 19.54
CA GLY A 520 6.10 84.74 20.37
C GLY A 520 7.27 85.68 20.10
N GLY A 521 7.03 86.75 19.35
CA GLY A 521 8.01 87.80 19.07
C GLY A 521 8.46 88.52 20.34
N SER A 522 9.69 88.28 20.76
CA SER A 522 10.56 89.23 21.48
C SER A 522 11.99 88.76 21.32
N GLY A 523 12.96 89.69 21.25
CA GLY A 523 14.34 89.40 20.86
C GLY A 523 14.93 88.20 21.59
N LEU A 524 15.22 87.12 20.84
CA LEU A 524 15.88 85.93 21.38
C LEU A 524 17.26 86.32 21.87
N SER A 525 17.48 86.19 23.18
CA SER A 525 18.79 86.47 23.76
C SER A 525 19.83 85.46 23.27
N ARG A 526 21.09 85.88 23.20
CA ARG A 526 22.22 85.02 22.82
C ARG A 526 22.28 83.73 23.65
N ALA A 527 21.87 83.79 24.92
CA ALA A 527 21.82 82.64 25.83
C ALA A 527 20.75 81.63 25.41
N MET A 528 19.54 82.10 25.07
CA MET A 528 18.45 81.22 24.61
C MET A 528 18.77 80.52 23.30
N VAL A 529 19.43 81.21 22.36
CA VAL A 529 19.90 80.61 21.10
C VAL A 529 20.94 79.51 21.37
N LYS A 530 21.88 79.76 22.28
CA LYS A 530 22.88 78.77 22.72
C LYS A 530 22.24 77.51 23.32
N ASP A 531 21.21 77.68 24.13
CA ASP A 531 20.52 76.56 24.77
C ASP A 531 19.66 75.77 23.77
N ARG A 532 19.06 76.45 22.77
CA ARG A 532 18.39 75.77 21.65
C ARG A 532 19.34 74.94 20.79
N PHE A 533 20.54 75.44 20.48
CA PHE A 533 21.56 74.65 19.76
C PHE A 533 22.03 73.44 20.55
N LYS A 534 22.28 73.59 21.87
CA LYS A 534 22.63 72.45 22.73
C LYS A 534 21.52 71.42 22.80
N SER A 535 20.28 71.86 23.00
CA SER A 535 19.12 70.98 23.09
C SER A 535 18.90 70.23 21.78
N PHE A 536 19.03 70.90 20.63
CA PHE A 536 19.00 70.25 19.32
C PHE A 536 20.11 69.20 19.16
N ASN A 537 21.36 69.54 19.51
CA ASN A 537 22.47 68.60 19.36
C ASN A 537 22.26 67.33 20.20
N VAL A 538 21.82 67.47 21.46
CA VAL A 538 21.55 66.32 22.34
C VAL A 538 20.40 65.49 21.80
N GLN A 539 19.28 66.11 21.41
CA GLN A 539 18.12 65.39 20.88
C GLN A 539 18.45 64.66 19.56
N PHE A 540 19.19 65.30 18.66
CA PHE A 540 19.58 64.68 17.39
C PHE A 540 20.59 63.54 17.59
N GLU A 541 21.61 63.71 18.43
CA GLU A 541 22.57 62.65 18.78
C GLU A 541 21.85 61.44 19.41
N GLU A 542 20.90 61.67 20.31
CA GLU A 542 20.10 60.61 20.96
C GLU A 542 19.17 59.88 19.99
N ILE A 543 18.61 60.59 19.00
CA ILE A 543 17.78 60.00 17.94
C ILE A 543 18.65 59.23 16.95
N HIS A 544 19.77 59.79 16.47
CA HIS A 544 20.70 59.12 15.57
C HIS A 544 21.25 57.85 16.21
N LEU A 545 21.65 57.88 17.48
CA LEU A 545 22.16 56.70 18.19
C LEU A 545 21.10 55.59 18.29
N ARG A 546 19.83 55.92 18.55
CA ARG A 546 18.74 54.94 18.64
C ARG A 546 18.34 54.41 17.26
N GLN A 547 18.10 55.28 16.29
CA GLN A 547 17.56 54.92 14.99
C GLN A 547 18.59 54.33 14.02
N SER A 548 19.90 54.53 14.27
CA SER A 548 20.97 53.82 13.55
C SER A 548 21.05 52.33 13.90
N GLN A 549 20.56 51.94 15.09
CA GLN A 549 20.47 50.54 15.53
C GLN A 549 19.24 49.82 14.97
N TRP A 550 18.23 50.57 14.52
CA TRP A 550 17.03 49.99 13.90
C TRP A 550 17.34 49.51 12.48
N THR A 551 16.55 48.56 11.99
CA THR A 551 16.77 47.97 10.66
C THR A 551 15.50 48.05 9.82
N ILE A 552 15.61 48.57 8.60
CA ILE A 552 14.55 48.47 7.57
C ILE A 552 15.10 47.59 6.44
N PRO A 553 14.67 46.32 6.28
CA PRO A 553 15.24 45.41 5.29
C PRO A 553 15.11 45.87 3.84
N ASP A 554 13.99 46.51 3.49
CA ASP A 554 13.70 46.94 2.13
C ASP A 554 14.38 48.27 1.81
N SER A 555 15.25 48.29 0.81
CA SER A 555 16.05 49.47 0.46
C SER A 555 15.21 50.63 -0.07
N GLU A 556 14.14 50.34 -0.83
CA GLU A 556 13.27 51.38 -1.40
C GLU A 556 12.49 52.10 -0.30
N LEU A 557 11.92 51.34 0.65
CA LEU A 557 11.26 51.89 1.83
C LEU A 557 12.23 52.66 2.72
N ARG A 558 13.44 52.13 2.93
CA ARG A 558 14.48 52.77 3.75
C ARG A 558 14.88 54.13 3.19
N GLU A 559 15.20 54.20 1.90
CA GLU A 559 15.60 55.46 1.25
C GLU A 559 14.44 56.45 1.18
N SER A 560 13.22 55.99 0.92
CA SER A 560 12.02 56.84 0.94
C SER A 560 11.81 57.52 2.30
N LEU A 561 11.92 56.76 3.40
CA LEU A 561 11.79 57.31 4.75
C LEU A 561 12.94 58.27 5.09
N ARG A 562 14.19 57.93 4.71
CA ARG A 562 15.36 58.81 4.90
C ARG A 562 15.16 60.16 4.19
N LEU A 563 14.68 60.13 2.94
CA LEU A 563 14.37 61.33 2.17
C LEU A 563 13.24 62.15 2.83
N ALA A 564 12.15 61.52 3.26
CA ALA A 564 11.05 62.22 3.93
C ALA A 564 11.49 62.94 5.21
N VAL A 565 12.35 62.30 6.02
CA VAL A 565 12.91 62.92 7.23
C VAL A 565 13.86 64.08 6.86
N ALA A 566 14.70 63.89 5.83
CA ALA A 566 15.63 64.91 5.36
C ALA A 566 14.91 66.16 4.79
N GLU A 567 13.82 65.97 4.05
CA GLU A 567 13.00 67.04 3.48
C GLU A 567 12.36 67.94 4.55
N VAL A 568 12.06 67.39 5.73
CA VAL A 568 11.50 68.16 6.85
C VAL A 568 12.62 68.80 7.68
N LEU A 569 13.67 68.04 8.01
CA LEU A 569 14.71 68.47 8.95
C LEU A 569 15.70 69.47 8.34
N LEU A 570 16.20 69.22 7.12
CA LEU A 570 17.26 70.02 6.52
C LEU A 570 16.83 71.47 6.23
N PRO A 571 15.63 71.75 5.67
CA PRO A 571 15.20 73.13 5.45
C PRO A 571 15.00 73.91 6.76
N ALA A 572 14.44 73.27 7.79
CA ALA A 572 14.24 73.87 9.10
C ALA A 572 15.59 74.22 9.76
N PHE A 573 16.56 73.29 9.73
CA PHE A 573 17.89 73.51 10.28
C PHE A 573 18.69 74.56 9.50
N ARG A 574 18.65 74.54 8.16
CA ARG A 574 19.28 75.56 7.29
C ARG A 574 18.73 76.96 7.60
N SER A 575 17.41 77.09 7.74
CA SER A 575 16.75 78.34 8.10
C SER A 575 17.17 78.84 9.50
N PHE A 576 17.22 77.93 10.47
CA PHE A 576 17.64 78.23 11.85
C PHE A 576 19.11 78.66 11.92
N LEU A 577 20.02 77.95 11.25
CA LEU A 577 21.44 78.31 11.14
C LEU A 577 21.63 79.65 10.45
N LYS A 578 20.93 79.92 9.34
CA LYS A 578 21.04 81.21 8.62
C LYS A 578 20.60 82.39 9.49
N ARG A 579 19.56 82.20 10.32
CA ARG A 579 18.99 83.25 11.15
C ARG A 579 19.78 83.53 12.44
N PHE A 580 20.37 82.49 13.05
CA PHE A 580 20.97 82.59 14.39
C PHE A 580 22.47 82.21 14.46
N GLY A 581 23.03 81.61 13.40
CA GLY A 581 24.44 81.22 13.29
C GLY A 581 25.43 82.38 13.52
N PRO A 582 25.27 83.54 12.84
CA PRO A 582 26.18 84.68 13.01
C PRO A 582 26.23 85.24 14.45
N MET A 583 25.14 85.07 15.22
CA MET A 583 25.05 85.51 16.63
C MET A 583 25.90 84.63 17.57
N ILE A 584 26.19 83.39 17.17
CA ILE A 584 26.95 82.41 17.94
C ILE A 584 28.41 82.39 17.50
N GLU A 585 28.68 82.51 16.19
CA GLU A 585 30.02 82.59 15.59
C GLU A 585 30.86 83.73 16.18
N ASN A 586 30.24 84.88 16.47
CA ASN A 586 30.88 86.07 17.04
C ASN A 586 31.19 85.96 18.56
N GLY A 587 31.49 84.77 19.10
CA GLY A 587 31.64 84.57 20.55
C GLY A 587 32.69 83.54 20.95
N LYS A 588 32.95 83.45 22.25
CA LYS A 588 33.89 82.47 22.80
C LYS A 588 33.37 81.03 22.56
N ASN A 589 34.12 80.26 21.76
CA ASN A 589 33.92 78.84 21.42
C ASN A 589 32.64 78.51 20.63
N PRO A 590 32.54 78.90 19.34
CA PRO A 590 31.36 78.64 18.51
C PRO A 590 31.13 77.14 18.22
N GLY A 591 32.21 76.35 18.11
CA GLY A 591 32.15 74.90 17.87
C GLY A 591 31.52 74.08 18.99
N LYS A 592 31.32 74.67 20.19
CA LYS A 592 30.58 74.02 21.29
C LYS A 592 29.06 73.99 21.02
N TYR A 593 28.57 74.90 20.19
CA TYR A 593 27.14 75.12 19.97
C TYR A 593 26.74 74.73 18.54
N ILE A 594 27.48 75.17 17.52
CA ILE A 594 27.27 74.76 16.14
C ILE A 594 28.15 73.53 15.89
N ARG A 595 27.65 72.35 16.26
CA ARG A 595 28.35 71.06 16.08
C ARG A 595 28.18 70.45 14.70
N PHE A 596 27.03 70.70 14.06
CA PHE A 596 26.66 70.06 12.81
C PHE A 596 26.48 71.09 11.69
N ARG A 597 27.04 70.81 10.51
CA ARG A 597 26.66 71.49 9.28
C ARG A 597 25.48 70.77 8.63
N PRO A 598 24.71 71.43 7.74
CA PRO A 598 23.63 70.78 7.00
C PRO A 598 24.10 69.51 6.27
N GLU A 599 25.33 69.52 5.74
CA GLU A 599 25.93 68.36 5.04
C GLU A 599 26.29 67.23 6.01
N ASP A 600 26.66 67.57 7.27
CA ASP A 600 26.94 66.57 8.30
C ASP A 600 25.66 65.90 8.80
N LEU A 601 24.56 66.65 8.93
CA LEU A 601 23.25 66.09 9.25
C LEU A 601 22.74 65.18 8.12
N GLU A 602 22.90 65.58 6.86
CA GLU A 602 22.52 64.78 5.70
C GLU A 602 23.30 63.45 5.65
N ARG A 603 24.61 63.48 5.93
CA ARG A 603 25.43 62.27 6.07
C ARG A 603 24.96 61.38 7.23
N MET A 604 24.70 61.95 8.42
CA MET A 604 24.24 61.15 9.56
C MET A 604 22.84 60.58 9.35
N LEU A 605 21.94 61.29 8.66
CA LEU A 605 20.62 60.77 8.27
C LEU A 605 20.75 59.58 7.31
N SER A 606 21.75 59.59 6.43
CA SER A 606 22.03 58.45 5.55
C SER A 606 22.49 57.19 6.29
N GLU A 607 22.83 57.27 7.59
CA GLU A 607 23.19 56.13 8.44
C GLU A 607 21.99 55.58 9.25
N PHE A 608 20.83 56.24 9.20
CA PHE A 608 19.63 55.78 9.93
C PHE A 608 19.14 54.45 9.35
N PHE A 609 18.62 53.55 10.19
CA PHE A 609 18.00 52.28 9.76
C PHE A 609 18.94 51.25 9.12
N GLU A 610 20.25 51.40 9.29
CA GLU A 610 21.27 50.49 8.76
C GLU A 610 21.55 49.27 9.63
N GLY A 611 21.08 49.27 10.89
CA GLY A 611 21.36 48.19 11.86
C GLY A 611 22.81 48.19 12.36
N LYS A 612 23.47 49.35 12.43
CA LYS A 612 24.84 49.45 12.96
C LYS A 612 24.80 49.25 14.48
N LEU A 613 25.23 48.09 14.95
CA LEU A 613 25.68 47.90 16.32
C LEU A 613 26.88 48.82 16.56
N MET A 614 26.64 50.01 17.09
CA MET A 614 27.68 50.74 17.82
C MET A 614 28.10 49.83 18.97
N ALA A 615 29.33 49.32 18.93
CA ALA A 615 29.97 48.73 20.10
C ALA A 615 30.07 49.82 21.18
N SER A 616 29.01 49.98 21.97
CA SER A 616 29.01 50.83 23.15
C SER A 616 29.74 50.06 24.25
N GLU A 617 30.78 50.69 24.79
CA GLU A 617 31.41 50.33 26.07
C GLU A 617 30.33 49.92 27.08
N GLU A 618 30.40 48.69 27.56
CA GLU A 618 29.46 48.15 28.53
C GLU A 618 29.61 48.86 29.89
N PRO A 619 28.52 49.23 30.57
CA PRO A 619 28.57 49.69 31.95
C PRO A 619 28.93 48.53 32.88
N GLU A 620 29.76 48.81 33.90
CA GLU A 620 30.33 47.90 34.90
C GLU A 620 29.33 47.10 35.77
N GLU A 621 28.04 47.04 35.43
CA GLU A 621 27.04 46.21 36.12
C GLU A 621 26.77 44.87 35.43
N TYR A 622 27.35 44.63 34.24
CA TYR A 622 27.24 43.36 33.51
C TYR A 622 28.39 42.38 33.78
N SER A 623 29.37 42.69 34.65
CA SER A 623 30.50 41.78 34.88
C SER A 623 30.08 40.41 35.41
N SER A 624 28.98 40.31 36.16
CA SER A 624 28.51 39.04 36.73
C SER A 624 27.61 38.26 35.76
N ILE A 625 26.74 38.95 35.02
CA ILE A 625 25.79 38.31 34.09
C ILE A 625 26.48 38.02 32.76
N LEU A 626 27.37 38.89 32.28
CA LEU A 626 28.18 38.62 31.09
C LEU A 626 29.22 37.53 31.38
N GLN A 627 29.82 37.46 32.58
CA GLN A 627 30.58 36.26 32.95
C GLN A 627 29.68 35.04 32.96
N LEU A 628 28.49 35.10 33.58
CA LEU A 628 27.57 33.95 33.59
C LEU A 628 27.18 33.55 32.17
N VAL A 629 26.87 34.50 31.28
CA VAL A 629 26.47 34.25 29.89
C VAL A 629 27.67 33.81 29.05
N LEU A 630 28.88 34.33 29.24
CA LEU A 630 30.09 33.84 28.56
C LEU A 630 30.49 32.46 29.09
N THR A 631 30.24 32.17 30.37
CA THR A 631 30.48 30.84 30.96
C THR A 631 29.40 29.87 30.51
N VAL A 632 28.14 30.30 30.40
CA VAL A 632 27.01 29.48 29.91
C VAL A 632 27.14 29.27 28.41
N LEU A 633 27.44 30.30 27.63
CA LEU A 633 27.69 30.20 26.20
C LEU A 633 28.97 29.42 25.94
N GLY A 634 30.01 29.58 26.75
CA GLY A 634 31.25 28.79 26.72
C GLY A 634 31.02 27.32 27.09
N THR A 635 30.19 27.03 28.09
CA THR A 635 29.82 25.66 28.46
C THR A 635 28.85 25.04 27.48
N VAL A 636 27.92 25.81 26.90
CA VAL A 636 26.99 25.37 25.87
C VAL A 636 27.73 25.14 24.56
N THR A 637 28.65 26.01 24.16
CA THR A 637 29.50 25.78 22.98
C THR A 637 30.47 24.64 23.23
N ALA A 638 31.06 24.51 24.42
CA ALA A 638 31.86 23.34 24.77
C ALA A 638 31.02 22.06 24.79
N MET A 639 29.78 22.09 25.27
CA MET A 639 28.83 20.98 25.23
C MET A 639 28.41 20.67 23.80
N ILE A 640 28.17 21.67 22.96
CA ILE A 640 27.86 21.48 21.54
C ILE A 640 29.08 20.91 20.82
N ILE A 641 30.29 21.40 21.07
CA ILE A 641 31.54 20.84 20.51
C ILE A 641 31.79 19.43 21.04
N LEU A 642 31.46 19.15 22.30
CA LEU A 642 31.53 17.81 22.89
C LEU A 642 30.47 16.88 22.29
N ILE A 643 29.24 17.33 22.11
CA ILE A 643 28.13 16.57 21.52
C ILE A 643 28.41 16.36 20.03
N VAL A 644 28.88 17.38 19.31
CA VAL A 644 29.31 17.28 17.91
C VAL A 644 30.54 16.38 17.82
N GLY A 645 31.49 16.48 18.75
CA GLY A 645 32.65 15.59 18.82
C GLY A 645 32.26 14.14 19.11
N ILE A 646 31.32 13.90 20.01
CA ILE A 646 30.78 12.58 20.34
C ILE A 646 29.94 12.04 19.18
N THR A 647 29.12 12.85 18.53
CA THR A 647 28.32 12.43 17.36
C THR A 647 29.19 12.21 16.13
N MET A 648 30.23 13.01 15.92
CA MET A 648 31.24 12.79 14.88
C MET A 648 32.09 11.56 15.20
N ALA A 649 32.46 11.30 16.46
CA ALA A 649 33.16 10.07 16.86
C ALA A 649 32.25 8.83 16.83
N SER A 650 30.94 9.00 17.04
CA SER A 650 29.93 7.94 16.90
C SER A 650 29.69 7.59 15.44
N LYS A 651 29.62 8.60 14.56
CA LYS A 651 29.29 8.46 13.14
C LYS A 651 30.49 8.22 12.23
N TYR A 652 31.68 8.72 12.60
CA TYR A 652 32.94 8.61 11.85
C TYR A 652 34.06 7.98 12.68
N GLY A 653 33.75 7.36 13.82
CA GLY A 653 34.69 6.52 14.55
C GLY A 653 35.24 5.41 13.66
N PRO A 654 36.45 4.88 13.92
CA PRO A 654 37.08 3.90 13.06
C PRO A 654 36.16 2.69 12.89
N GLN A 655 35.54 2.59 11.72
CA GLN A 655 34.76 1.45 11.29
C GLN A 655 35.69 0.24 11.42
N PRO A 656 35.31 -0.83 12.16
CA PRO A 656 36.21 -1.95 12.39
C PRO A 656 36.56 -2.59 11.06
N GLN A 657 37.74 -2.25 10.55
CA GLN A 657 38.33 -2.92 9.40
C GLN A 657 38.55 -4.38 9.81
N HIS A 658 37.73 -5.26 9.24
CA HIS A 658 37.75 -6.71 9.38
C HIS A 658 37.16 -7.26 10.70
N GLN A 659 36.28 -8.25 10.54
CA GLN A 659 35.49 -8.98 11.55
C GLN A 659 36.21 -9.13 12.92
N PRO A 660 35.90 -8.29 13.93
CA PRO A 660 36.61 -8.31 15.21
C PRO A 660 36.21 -9.49 16.10
N LEU A 661 35.03 -10.09 15.91
CA LEU A 661 34.56 -11.26 16.65
C LEU A 661 34.57 -12.51 15.76
N ILE A 662 35.34 -13.52 16.17
CA ILE A 662 35.37 -14.84 15.55
C ILE A 662 34.65 -15.85 16.44
N ILE A 663 33.79 -16.66 15.82
CA ILE A 663 33.07 -17.75 16.48
C ILE A 663 33.50 -19.07 15.82
N LYS A 664 33.95 -20.03 16.62
CA LYS A 664 34.37 -21.37 16.14
C LYS A 664 33.66 -22.50 16.87
N ILE A 665 33.14 -23.46 16.12
CA ILE A 665 32.57 -24.71 16.62
C ILE A 665 33.71 -25.67 16.96
N HIS A 666 33.91 -25.97 18.25
CA HIS A 666 34.96 -26.85 18.75
C HIS A 666 34.53 -28.29 18.87
N ALA A 667 33.32 -28.52 19.39
CA ALA A 667 32.78 -29.86 19.58
C ALA A 667 31.25 -29.80 19.53
N PHE A 668 30.65 -30.87 19.04
CA PHE A 668 29.21 -31.09 19.14
C PHE A 668 28.96 -32.57 19.36
N SER A 669 28.12 -32.87 20.35
CA SER A 669 27.76 -34.23 20.73
C SER A 669 26.27 -34.31 21.02
N VAL A 670 25.68 -35.43 20.62
CA VAL A 670 24.31 -35.82 20.93
C VAL A 670 24.36 -37.04 21.84
N SER A 671 23.49 -37.05 22.87
CA SER A 671 23.34 -38.19 23.76
C SER A 671 21.87 -38.50 24.01
N GLY A 672 21.54 -39.79 24.08
CA GLY A 672 20.16 -40.24 24.34
C GLY A 672 19.20 -39.96 23.19
N LEU A 673 19.67 -39.98 21.94
CA LEU A 673 18.82 -39.81 20.75
C LEU A 673 17.76 -40.92 20.73
N ASN A 674 16.48 -40.54 20.86
CA ASN A 674 15.36 -41.46 20.76
C ASN A 674 14.23 -40.80 19.96
N VAL A 675 14.13 -41.18 18.70
CA VAL A 675 13.16 -40.58 17.76
C VAL A 675 11.72 -40.98 18.10
N SER A 676 11.51 -42.15 18.74
CA SER A 676 10.19 -42.61 19.17
C SER A 676 9.60 -41.78 20.31
N ASN A 677 10.42 -41.05 21.07
CA ASN A 677 9.98 -40.17 22.15
C ASN A 677 10.07 -38.68 21.78
N LEU A 678 9.86 -38.35 20.49
CA LEU A 678 9.87 -36.97 19.96
C LEU A 678 11.13 -36.19 20.34
N LEU A 679 12.28 -36.89 20.50
CA LEU A 679 13.55 -36.31 20.91
C LEU A 679 13.55 -35.65 22.31
N MET A 680 12.50 -35.81 23.13
CA MET A 680 12.33 -35.08 24.40
C MET A 680 13.43 -35.36 25.44
N ALA A 681 14.04 -36.55 25.39
CA ALA A 681 15.12 -36.99 26.27
C ALA A 681 16.53 -36.80 25.67
N THR A 682 16.62 -36.22 24.46
CA THR A 682 17.88 -36.05 23.74
C THR A 682 18.60 -34.81 24.25
N ASN A 683 19.84 -34.96 24.69
CA ASN A 683 20.70 -33.83 25.07
C ASN A 683 21.69 -33.54 23.94
N TRP A 684 21.73 -32.27 23.53
CA TRP A 684 22.72 -31.80 22.55
C TRP A 684 23.66 -30.80 23.21
N ASP A 685 24.94 -31.14 23.22
CA ASP A 685 25.99 -30.34 23.84
C ASP A 685 26.89 -29.76 22.76
N ILE A 686 26.94 -28.42 22.64
CA ILE A 686 27.77 -27.70 21.68
C ILE A 686 28.81 -26.89 22.42
N THR A 687 30.06 -26.97 21.99
CA THR A 687 31.15 -26.13 22.50
C THR A 687 31.56 -25.13 21.42
N LEU A 688 31.37 -23.84 21.71
CA LEU A 688 31.73 -22.72 20.84
C LEU A 688 32.84 -21.88 21.47
N LEU A 689 33.80 -21.46 20.67
CA LEU A 689 34.84 -20.51 21.06
C LEU A 689 34.51 -19.14 20.47
N PHE A 690 34.34 -18.16 21.34
CA PHE A 690 34.23 -16.75 20.96
C PHE A 690 35.60 -16.10 21.16
N ALA A 691 36.16 -15.51 20.12
CA ALA A 691 37.48 -14.89 20.14
C ALA A 691 37.39 -13.45 19.64
N ASN A 692 37.85 -12.51 20.46
CA ASN A 692 38.03 -11.12 20.06
C ASN A 692 39.41 -10.96 19.41
N GLN A 693 39.45 -10.66 18.11
CA GLN A 693 40.67 -10.40 17.37
C GLN A 693 41.17 -8.95 17.51
N ASN A 694 40.31 -8.05 18.00
CA ASN A 694 40.67 -6.65 18.18
C ASN A 694 41.61 -6.48 19.38
N SER A 695 42.65 -5.64 19.21
CA SER A 695 43.64 -5.32 20.24
C SER A 695 43.25 -4.17 21.16
N GLU A 696 42.22 -3.40 20.80
CA GLU A 696 41.87 -2.15 21.46
C GLU A 696 40.45 -2.19 22.06
N LEU A 697 39.49 -2.79 21.36
CA LEU A 697 38.09 -2.81 21.76
C LEU A 697 37.74 -4.03 22.62
N GLU A 698 36.98 -3.79 23.68
CA GLU A 698 36.28 -4.85 24.43
C GLU A 698 35.00 -5.25 23.69
N VAL A 699 34.67 -6.54 23.71
CA VAL A 699 33.46 -7.07 23.09
C VAL A 699 32.55 -7.61 24.19
N ALA A 700 31.38 -7.02 24.34
CA ALA A 700 30.30 -7.54 25.17
C ALA A 700 29.20 -8.11 24.28
N ILE A 701 28.77 -9.33 24.56
CA ILE A 701 27.67 -10.00 23.87
C ILE A 701 26.58 -10.17 24.92
N ASP A 702 25.40 -9.63 24.65
CA ASP A 702 24.27 -9.73 25.57
C ASP A 702 23.77 -11.17 25.69
N ARG A 703 22.86 -11.42 26.64
CA ARG A 703 22.19 -12.72 26.75
C ARG A 703 21.46 -13.04 25.44
N PHE A 704 21.76 -14.19 24.84
CA PHE A 704 21.17 -14.59 23.55
C PHE A 704 20.61 -16.01 23.57
N ARG A 705 19.67 -16.27 22.64
CA ARG A 705 19.10 -17.59 22.38
C ARG A 705 19.74 -18.17 21.12
N SER A 706 20.08 -19.45 21.18
CA SER A 706 20.56 -20.24 20.03
C SER A 706 19.52 -21.29 19.66
N LEU A 707 19.37 -21.53 18.37
CA LEU A 707 18.40 -22.47 17.79
C LEU A 707 19.15 -23.56 17.02
N LEU A 708 18.71 -24.80 17.16
CA LEU A 708 19.27 -25.97 16.47
C LEU A 708 18.30 -26.42 15.38
N TYR A 709 18.81 -26.66 14.17
CA TYR A 709 18.03 -27.07 13.00
C TYR A 709 18.56 -28.38 12.42
N TYR A 710 17.65 -29.21 11.91
CA TYR A 710 17.99 -30.41 11.14
C TYR A 710 18.20 -30.05 9.66
N ASN A 711 19.31 -30.49 9.06
CA ASN A 711 19.68 -30.33 7.65
C ASN A 711 19.66 -28.87 7.07
N TYR A 712 19.72 -27.86 7.93
CA TYR A 712 19.78 -26.42 7.61
C TYR A 712 18.93 -26.00 6.41
N SER A 713 17.61 -26.02 6.59
CA SER A 713 16.70 -25.22 5.79
C SER A 713 15.97 -24.30 6.75
N SER A 714 16.14 -22.99 6.57
CA SER A 714 15.47 -21.93 7.36
C SER A 714 13.94 -21.96 7.24
N ASN A 715 13.38 -22.88 6.45
CA ASN A 715 11.95 -23.07 6.25
C ASN A 715 11.32 -24.07 7.23
N TYR A 716 12.10 -24.75 8.08
CA TYR A 716 11.58 -25.68 9.10
C TYR A 716 11.81 -25.15 10.51
N ASP A 717 10.91 -25.53 11.41
CA ASP A 717 10.97 -25.18 12.83
C ASP A 717 12.24 -25.76 13.51
N PRO A 718 12.84 -25.05 14.48
CA PRO A 718 14.02 -25.51 15.18
C PRO A 718 13.71 -26.73 16.04
N ILE A 719 14.60 -27.73 16.04
CA ILE A 719 14.41 -28.98 16.80
C ILE A 719 14.73 -28.81 18.29
N SER A 720 15.52 -27.81 18.67
CA SER A 720 15.85 -27.51 20.07
C SER A 720 16.40 -26.09 20.22
N CYS A 721 16.47 -25.60 21.46
CA CYS A 721 17.04 -24.29 21.77
C CYS A 721 17.90 -24.29 23.05
N ALA A 722 18.80 -23.30 23.13
CA ALA A 722 19.63 -23.05 24.31
C ALA A 722 19.71 -21.55 24.60
N VAL A 723 19.73 -21.16 25.88
CA VAL A 723 19.88 -19.75 26.29
C VAL A 723 21.24 -19.55 26.94
N THR A 724 22.04 -18.66 26.37
CA THR A 724 23.40 -18.36 26.83
C THR A 724 23.43 -17.03 27.57
N LYS A 725 24.10 -17.00 28.73
CA LYS A 725 24.32 -15.77 29.52
C LYS A 725 25.25 -14.80 28.77
N ALA A 726 25.22 -13.53 29.16
CA ALA A 726 26.08 -12.51 28.57
C ALA A 726 27.57 -12.90 28.64
N ILE A 727 28.30 -12.58 27.56
CA ILE A 727 29.71 -12.90 27.39
C ILE A 727 30.49 -11.59 27.29
N HIS A 728 31.51 -11.41 28.12
CA HIS A 728 32.46 -10.32 28.02
C HIS A 728 33.82 -10.85 27.58
N LEU A 729 34.39 -10.25 26.54
CA LEU A 729 35.70 -10.56 25.97
C LEU A 729 36.55 -9.30 25.95
N GLY A 730 37.62 -9.27 26.74
CA GLY A 730 38.64 -8.23 26.64
C GLY A 730 39.40 -8.28 25.30
N PRO A 731 40.30 -7.32 25.05
CA PRO A 731 41.08 -7.27 23.82
C PRO A 731 41.99 -8.50 23.70
N LYS A 732 42.05 -9.12 22.50
CA LYS A 732 42.78 -10.38 22.23
C LYS A 732 42.44 -11.55 23.17
N LYS A 733 41.26 -11.55 23.79
CA LYS A 733 40.80 -12.65 24.65
C LYS A 733 39.84 -13.57 23.90
N GLN A 734 39.84 -14.83 24.32
CA GLN A 734 38.92 -15.85 23.84
C GLN A 734 38.24 -16.54 25.01
N ARG A 735 37.00 -16.98 24.81
CA ARG A 735 36.20 -17.70 25.81
C ARG A 735 35.51 -18.88 25.16
N VAL A 736 35.70 -20.04 25.76
CA VAL A 736 34.95 -21.25 25.41
C VAL A 736 33.62 -21.22 26.15
N VAL A 737 32.53 -21.47 25.42
CA VAL A 737 31.16 -21.49 25.93
C VAL A 737 30.52 -22.81 25.54
N GLN A 738 30.06 -23.54 26.54
CA GLN A 738 29.28 -24.76 26.36
C GLN A 738 27.80 -24.41 26.40
N MET A 739 27.08 -24.81 25.36
CA MET A 739 25.64 -24.64 25.20
C MET A 739 24.97 -26.00 25.27
N LYS A 740 24.02 -26.14 26.18
CA LYS A 740 23.23 -27.36 26.36
C LYS A 740 21.83 -27.12 25.83
N PHE A 741 21.47 -27.81 24.75
CA PHE A 741 20.15 -27.75 24.16
C PHE A 741 19.31 -28.88 24.77
N ASN A 742 18.28 -28.49 25.52
CA ASN A 742 17.40 -29.43 26.20
C ASN A 742 15.96 -28.90 26.19
N SER A 743 15.00 -29.82 26.20
CA SER A 743 13.54 -29.61 26.17
C SER A 743 13.01 -28.65 27.22
N THR A 744 13.72 -28.48 28.34
CA THR A 744 13.32 -27.68 29.51
C THR A 744 13.79 -26.22 29.48
N GLN A 745 14.74 -25.85 28.61
CA GLN A 745 15.31 -24.49 28.58
C GLN A 745 14.57 -23.53 27.64
N CYS A 746 13.57 -24.01 26.90
CA CYS A 746 12.89 -23.24 25.85
C CYS A 746 11.65 -22.44 26.28
N GLY A 747 11.25 -22.44 27.55
CA GLY A 747 9.98 -21.84 27.99
C GLY A 747 8.78 -22.77 27.74
N GLU A 748 7.55 -22.26 27.89
CA GLU A 748 6.29 -23.04 27.86
C GLU A 748 5.81 -23.49 26.45
N GLU A 749 6.47 -23.08 25.36
CA GLU A 749 6.10 -23.50 24.01
C GLU A 749 7.31 -24.15 23.31
N GLN A 750 7.32 -25.47 23.26
CA GLN A 750 8.21 -26.20 22.37
C GLN A 750 7.75 -26.02 20.92
N PRO A 751 8.67 -25.80 19.97
CA PRO A 751 8.34 -25.79 18.55
C PRO A 751 7.77 -27.16 18.13
N PHE A 752 6.66 -27.14 17.39
CA PHE A 752 6.03 -28.34 16.84
C PHE A 752 6.98 -28.99 15.83
N LEU A 753 7.39 -30.23 16.08
CA LEU A 753 8.24 -30.99 15.16
C LEU A 753 7.36 -31.58 14.04
N ASP A 754 7.59 -31.14 12.81
CA ASP A 754 6.97 -31.70 11.60
C ASP A 754 7.32 -33.19 11.47
N GLU A 755 6.32 -34.01 11.14
CA GLU A 755 6.45 -35.46 10.94
C GLU A 755 7.53 -35.81 9.90
N LYS A 756 7.72 -34.98 8.88
CA LYS A 756 8.77 -35.15 7.86
C LYS A 756 10.18 -34.99 8.41
N VAL A 757 10.38 -34.10 9.37
CA VAL A 757 11.69 -33.91 10.02
C VAL A 757 12.00 -35.14 10.88
N LEU A 758 10.99 -35.68 11.56
CA LEU A 758 11.12 -36.88 12.38
C LEU A 758 11.44 -38.12 11.53
N GLU A 759 10.79 -38.29 10.38
CA GLU A 759 11.11 -39.35 9.41
C GLU A 759 12.53 -39.20 8.86
N GLY A 760 12.93 -37.98 8.47
CA GLY A 760 14.29 -37.72 7.99
C GLY A 760 15.37 -38.08 9.02
N ILE A 761 15.15 -37.76 10.29
CA ILE A 761 16.07 -38.14 11.38
C ILE A 761 16.15 -39.67 11.52
N LYS A 762 15.04 -40.41 11.42
CA LYS A 762 15.08 -41.90 11.45
C LYS A 762 15.88 -42.49 10.30
N GLU A 763 15.74 -41.94 9.10
CA GLU A 763 16.49 -42.41 7.94
C GLU A 763 18.00 -42.17 8.10
N ASP A 764 18.38 -40.99 8.56
CA ASP A 764 19.80 -40.65 8.73
C ASP A 764 20.41 -41.33 9.97
N GLU A 765 19.59 -41.76 10.94
CA GLU A 765 20.02 -42.61 12.06
C GLU A 765 20.47 -43.98 11.54
N ILE A 766 19.72 -44.56 10.60
CA ILE A 766 20.06 -45.83 9.94
C ILE A 766 21.34 -45.68 9.09
N LYS A 767 21.54 -44.52 8.44
CA LYS A 767 22.74 -44.23 7.64
C LYS A 767 23.98 -44.00 8.50
N GLY A 768 23.82 -43.73 9.80
CA GLY A 768 24.91 -43.52 10.75
C GLY A 768 25.56 -42.13 10.68
N GLU A 769 25.00 -41.20 9.90
CA GLU A 769 25.49 -39.82 9.77
C GLU A 769 24.32 -38.83 9.70
N MET A 770 24.33 -37.80 10.54
CA MET A 770 23.33 -36.73 10.59
C MET A 770 23.94 -35.36 10.42
N SER A 771 23.18 -34.44 9.82
CA SER A 771 23.60 -33.05 9.59
C SER A 771 22.73 -32.05 10.33
N PHE A 772 23.36 -31.17 11.09
CA PHE A 772 22.69 -30.11 11.87
C PHE A 772 23.23 -28.74 11.50
N GLY A 773 22.45 -27.71 11.75
CA GLY A 773 22.96 -26.35 11.71
C GLY A 773 22.42 -25.50 12.84
N ILE A 774 23.15 -24.42 13.11
CA ILE A 774 23.00 -23.63 14.33
C ILE A 774 22.65 -22.20 13.90
N GLY A 775 21.52 -21.70 14.38
CA GLY A 775 21.13 -20.30 14.21
C GLY A 775 21.38 -19.52 15.50
N MET A 776 22.02 -18.37 15.38
CA MET A 776 22.23 -17.45 16.49
C MET A 776 21.92 -16.01 16.08
N LYS A 777 21.35 -15.26 17.01
CA LYS A 777 21.14 -13.82 16.89
C LYS A 777 21.82 -13.15 18.07
N LEU A 778 22.87 -12.38 17.81
CA LEU A 778 23.73 -11.78 18.84
C LEU A 778 23.57 -10.25 18.83
N MET A 779 23.33 -9.66 20.00
CA MET A 779 23.54 -8.24 20.22
C MET A 779 24.94 -8.04 20.79
N VAL A 780 25.81 -7.35 20.05
CA VAL A 780 27.22 -7.21 20.36
C VAL A 780 27.60 -5.74 20.50
N SER A 781 28.07 -5.37 21.68
CA SER A 781 28.60 -4.05 21.98
C SER A 781 30.12 -4.07 21.93
N TYR A 782 30.72 -3.27 21.04
CA TYR A 782 32.15 -2.97 21.09
C TYR A 782 32.36 -1.73 21.95
N ARG A 783 33.21 -1.80 22.97
CA ARG A 783 33.43 -0.69 23.92
C ARG A 783 34.90 -0.31 24.01
N THR A 784 35.14 0.99 24.13
CA THR A 784 36.43 1.60 24.48
C THR A 784 36.21 2.76 25.44
N GLY A 785 36.39 2.50 26.73
CA GLY A 785 36.09 3.47 27.79
C GLY A 785 34.61 3.85 27.81
N ILE A 786 34.30 5.13 27.52
CA ILE A 786 32.94 5.69 27.56
C ILE A 786 32.21 5.52 26.20
N LEU A 787 32.94 5.21 25.12
CA LEU A 787 32.38 5.03 23.79
C LEU A 787 32.01 3.56 23.56
N GLY A 788 30.84 3.33 22.95
CA GLY A 788 30.37 2.00 22.60
C GLY A 788 29.54 1.99 21.32
N TRP A 789 29.63 0.90 20.57
CA TRP A 789 28.86 0.67 19.34
C TRP A 789 28.15 -0.68 19.45
N ASP A 790 26.83 -0.66 19.29
CA ASP A 790 25.99 -1.84 19.35
C ASP A 790 25.66 -2.34 17.95
N TYR A 791 25.89 -3.62 17.69
CA TYR A 791 25.61 -4.27 16.43
C TYR A 791 24.73 -5.51 16.64
N GLU A 792 23.73 -5.67 15.79
CA GLU A 792 22.99 -6.92 15.65
C GLU A 792 23.74 -7.82 14.66
N LEU A 793 24.34 -8.91 15.14
CA LEU A 793 25.06 -9.89 14.34
C LEU A 793 24.25 -11.18 14.21
N LYS A 794 24.19 -11.73 13.00
CA LYS A 794 23.62 -13.04 12.69
C LYS A 794 24.72 -13.95 12.13
N PRO A 795 25.45 -14.68 12.99
CA PRO A 795 26.50 -15.59 12.53
C PRO A 795 25.90 -16.70 11.66
N ASP A 796 26.48 -16.88 10.48
CA ASP A 796 26.20 -18.01 9.59
C ASP A 796 27.21 -19.13 9.89
N CYS A 797 26.73 -20.15 10.59
CA CYS A 797 27.54 -21.29 11.00
C CYS A 797 27.42 -22.44 10.00
N PRO A 798 28.53 -23.04 9.53
CA PRO A 798 28.50 -24.15 8.59
C PRO A 798 27.83 -25.38 9.20
N LYS A 799 27.25 -26.23 8.34
CA LYS A 799 26.62 -27.50 8.74
C LYS A 799 27.59 -28.39 9.53
N VAL A 800 27.08 -28.99 10.58
CA VAL A 800 27.79 -29.87 11.51
C VAL A 800 27.31 -31.30 11.29
N HIS A 801 28.23 -32.19 10.93
CA HIS A 801 27.98 -33.60 10.64
C HIS A 801 28.39 -34.41 11.86
N ILE A 802 27.47 -35.23 12.35
CA ILE A 802 27.69 -36.13 13.48
C ILE A 802 27.58 -37.56 12.99
N GLY A 803 28.56 -38.39 13.37
CA GLY A 803 28.46 -39.84 13.26
C GLY A 803 27.72 -40.39 14.46
N ILE A 804 26.76 -41.28 14.20
CA ILE A 804 25.96 -41.92 15.25
C ILE A 804 26.47 -43.34 15.46
N GLU A 805 26.77 -43.66 16.72
CA GLU A 805 27.14 -45.01 17.10
C GLU A 805 25.88 -45.89 17.11
N SER A 806 25.90 -46.93 16.27
CA SER A 806 24.78 -47.82 16.05
C SER A 806 24.34 -48.50 17.36
N GLY A 807 23.10 -48.23 17.79
CA GLY A 807 22.46 -48.87 18.95
C GLY A 807 22.61 -48.14 20.30
N THR A 808 23.41 -47.07 20.41
CA THR A 808 23.56 -46.29 21.65
C THR A 808 22.83 -44.95 21.63
N GLY A 809 22.45 -44.45 20.45
CA GLY A 809 21.82 -43.12 20.28
C GLY A 809 22.76 -41.97 20.64
N ASN A 810 24.06 -42.26 20.78
CA ASN A 810 25.10 -41.27 21.01
C ASN A 810 25.80 -40.95 19.70
N GLY A 811 26.14 -39.69 19.50
CA GLY A 811 26.87 -39.25 18.33
C GLY A 811 27.83 -38.13 18.66
N VAL A 812 28.96 -38.11 17.97
CA VAL A 812 30.00 -37.09 18.10
C VAL A 812 30.37 -36.55 16.72
N VAL A 813 30.70 -35.27 16.67
CA VAL A 813 31.14 -34.58 15.45
C VAL A 813 32.28 -35.29 14.71
N ILE A 814 32.18 -35.29 13.38
CA ILE A 814 33.19 -35.80 12.44
C ILE A 814 33.92 -34.63 11.74
N PHE A 815 34.72 -33.84 12.45
CA PHE A 815 35.62 -32.87 11.79
C PHE A 815 37.01 -32.85 12.43
N ASP A 816 38.05 -32.84 11.59
CA ASP A 816 39.46 -32.80 12.02
C ASP A 816 39.90 -31.40 12.53
N GLN A 817 39.14 -30.35 12.23
CA GLN A 817 39.42 -28.97 12.64
C GLN A 817 38.15 -28.19 13.05
N PRO A 818 38.24 -27.23 14.00
CA PRO A 818 37.12 -26.39 14.39
C PRO A 818 36.57 -25.56 13.22
N LYS A 819 35.26 -25.63 12.97
CA LYS A 819 34.61 -24.86 11.90
C LYS A 819 34.37 -23.42 12.33
N VAL A 820 34.65 -22.45 11.45
CA VAL A 820 34.45 -21.02 11.71
C VAL A 820 33.07 -20.59 11.22
N CYS A 821 32.30 -19.88 12.04
CA CYS A 821 31.07 -19.23 11.61
C CYS A 821 31.39 -17.88 10.95
N LEU A 822 30.78 -17.61 9.80
CA LEU A 822 30.88 -16.32 9.13
C LEU A 822 30.04 -15.30 9.88
N VAL A 823 30.65 -14.20 10.30
CA VAL A 823 29.96 -13.11 11.00
C VAL A 823 29.90 -11.91 10.07
N PRO A 824 28.87 -11.79 9.20
CA PRO A 824 28.75 -10.64 8.32
C PRO A 824 28.49 -9.38 9.16
N LEU A 825 29.38 -8.40 9.05
CA LEU A 825 29.06 -7.02 9.42
C LEU A 825 28.19 -6.50 8.29
N ARG A 826 26.91 -6.19 8.55
CA ARG A 826 26.07 -5.54 7.53
C ARG A 826 26.68 -4.17 7.20
N ASP A 827 26.87 -3.92 5.91
CA ASP A 827 27.25 -2.61 5.38
C ASP A 827 26.13 -1.56 5.57
#